data_AF-A0A8X7MW73-F1
#
_entry.id   AF-A0A8X7MW73-F1
#
_cell.length_a   1.000
_cell.length_b   1.000
_cell.length_c   1.000
_cell.angle_alpha   90.00
_cell.angle_beta   90.00
_cell.angle_gamma   90.00
#
_symmetry.space_group_name_H-M   'P 1'
#
loop_
_entity.id
_entity.type
_entity.pdbx_description
1 polymer ?
#
loop_
_entity_poly.entity_id
_entity_poly.type
_entity_poly.pdbx_seq_one_letter_code
_entity_poly.pdbx_strand_id
1 'polypeptide(L)'
;MTADSHADALRSRSRQQPRWQNNSHVAALSNISNTTSKLSPTARDVLLNSLPRPLAKAVQPTLDFKPIITRNQLRTIIASTPQIPSSAAPRGGGGVLILFNRLILNPSDFLPSHPGGELAFLHFVGRDAQDEIEAYHSDAALRQMATWVVGVLDEDDWMGTSSQSAFGAQNKVLTREQLERGGYVPLVPPVQLGYRAGVLEAPHAQAAALSHLPAHSPDSARPQTFPLPPDMLEPPPPPASAIDFAREREMSQAFRELHRTIAKDGWYVLRPAGYARECARYVMLGALAFYLLYTGTGTGTGQDGQSPLRLLLSSICLGLLWHQLTFTAHDAGHHGITHSPIVDRLIGSFIADLIGGLSIGWWCDSHDVHHLVTNHPEHDPDIQHMPFFAINPRFVEPESESTTTSSDGDEDGQSKRRTMTIAPEGLWSTYYRRVLLFDAPARVFLKYQHQLYYVVMSLGRFNLYANSYGFLAKRAWRLAFPGQNGGALGGDGKVLGGAGGLDVCAGLEDADASVVSKILRPRGVKRARGSSGSANGARDGAKLFHLIVEVSCLVLFWSWFGVGVLGSIRGWGMRLMYVLVSHIVTSPLHVQIVLSHFAQCSADLGLYESFPSRQLRTTMDVLCPPWLDFLHGGLHMQVTHHLFPRIPRHNLRAVRDRYVRDFADLWGATHPRSRTQKEDEGKGEGGTSLYSEFTFGEGNRRVLGVLAEVARQVRVLGEVAEAQAKGTLHHHRPGGATTAATGQPGGEKYRAVGGGEENGSSGSGSGTESD
;
A
#
# COMPACT_ATOMS: atom_id res chain seq x y z
N MET A 1 -33.85 -27.33 -49.79
CA MET A 1 -34.56 -27.24 -48.50
C MET A 1 -34.00 -26.05 -47.75
N THR A 2 -34.89 -25.16 -47.34
CA THR A 2 -34.75 -23.69 -47.32
C THR A 2 -34.07 -23.13 -46.08
N ALA A 3 -33.66 -21.87 -46.18
CA ALA A 3 -32.97 -21.03 -45.20
C ALA A 3 -33.71 -20.83 -43.84
N ASP A 4 -34.90 -21.42 -43.67
CA ASP A 4 -35.69 -21.31 -42.44
C ASP A 4 -35.19 -22.23 -41.31
N SER A 5 -34.51 -23.34 -41.63
CA SER A 5 -34.03 -24.28 -40.59
C SER A 5 -32.88 -23.72 -39.72
N HIS A 6 -32.16 -22.72 -40.22
CA HIS A 6 -31.10 -22.04 -39.47
C HIS A 6 -31.63 -20.91 -38.57
N ALA A 7 -32.78 -20.32 -38.93
CA ALA A 7 -33.44 -19.30 -38.13
C ALA A 7 -34.14 -19.90 -36.89
N ASP A 8 -34.70 -21.10 -37.02
CA ASP A 8 -35.36 -21.79 -35.89
C ASP A 8 -34.36 -22.38 -34.87
N ALA A 9 -33.14 -22.75 -35.31
CA ALA A 9 -32.06 -23.12 -34.39
C ALA A 9 -31.55 -21.93 -33.55
N LEU A 10 -31.68 -20.70 -34.07
CA LEU A 10 -31.34 -19.48 -33.34
C LEU A 10 -32.49 -18.98 -32.43
N ARG A 11 -33.76 -19.18 -32.83
CA ARG A 11 -34.94 -18.84 -32.01
C ARG A 11 -35.19 -19.84 -30.87
N SER A 12 -34.81 -21.11 -31.02
CA SER A 12 -34.91 -22.11 -29.94
C SER A 12 -33.83 -21.94 -28.86
N ARG A 13 -32.71 -21.28 -29.16
CA ARG A 13 -31.72 -20.87 -28.15
C ARG A 13 -32.13 -19.63 -27.35
N SER A 14 -33.11 -18.85 -27.79
CA SER A 14 -33.61 -17.66 -27.07
C SER A 14 -34.72 -17.96 -26.06
N ARG A 15 -35.17 -19.23 -25.94
CA ARG A 15 -36.20 -19.67 -24.98
C ARG A 15 -35.66 -20.51 -23.81
N GLN A 16 -34.36 -20.83 -23.79
CA GLN A 16 -33.75 -21.33 -22.56
C GLN A 16 -33.46 -20.14 -21.67
N GLN A 17 -34.12 -20.08 -20.51
CA GLN A 17 -33.73 -19.18 -19.43
C GLN A 17 -32.22 -19.22 -19.28
N PRO A 18 -31.54 -18.07 -19.28
CA PRO A 18 -30.10 -18.08 -19.33
C PRO A 18 -29.59 -18.67 -18.01
N ARG A 19 -28.61 -19.57 -18.13
CA ARG A 19 -28.06 -20.46 -17.10
C ARG A 19 -27.29 -19.72 -15.98
N TRP A 20 -27.70 -18.49 -15.63
CA TRP A 20 -27.12 -17.63 -14.60
C TRP A 20 -27.64 -17.91 -13.19
N GLN A 21 -28.67 -18.76 -13.03
CA GLN A 21 -29.20 -19.11 -11.71
C GLN A 21 -28.33 -20.09 -10.90
N ASN A 22 -27.32 -20.72 -11.52
CA ASN A 22 -26.47 -21.73 -10.86
C ASN A 22 -25.12 -21.23 -10.36
N ASN A 23 -24.94 -19.92 -10.24
CA ASN A 23 -23.77 -19.36 -9.57
C ASN A 23 -24.08 -19.21 -8.08
N SER A 24 -23.37 -19.96 -7.24
CA SER A 24 -23.41 -19.88 -5.77
C SER A 24 -23.22 -18.46 -5.20
N HIS A 25 -22.73 -17.51 -6.01
CA HIS A 25 -22.65 -16.07 -5.73
C HIS A 25 -23.99 -15.41 -5.35
N VAL A 26 -25.11 -16.03 -5.69
CA VAL A 26 -26.45 -15.43 -5.55
C VAL A 26 -27.12 -15.82 -4.24
N ALA A 27 -26.65 -16.78 -3.45
CA ALA A 27 -27.40 -17.27 -2.27
C ALA A 27 -27.67 -16.19 -1.19
N ALA A 28 -26.77 -15.22 -1.01
CA ALA A 28 -26.98 -14.07 -0.12
C ALA A 28 -27.87 -12.98 -0.76
N LEU A 29 -27.80 -12.82 -2.09
CA LEU A 29 -28.58 -11.84 -2.85
C LEU A 29 -29.99 -12.35 -3.23
N SER A 30 -30.21 -13.67 -3.26
CA SER A 30 -31.50 -14.30 -3.59
C SER A 30 -32.53 -14.05 -2.51
N ASN A 31 -32.13 -13.85 -1.25
CA ASN A 31 -33.03 -13.51 -0.15
C ASN A 31 -33.48 -12.05 -0.17
N ILE A 32 -32.87 -11.20 -1.02
CA ILE A 32 -33.21 -9.77 -1.17
C ILE A 32 -34.24 -9.56 -2.31
N SER A 33 -34.50 -10.61 -3.10
CA SER A 33 -35.35 -10.59 -4.30
C SER A 33 -36.86 -10.65 -4.00
N ASN A 34 -37.42 -9.63 -3.35
CA ASN A 34 -38.88 -9.37 -3.42
C ASN A 34 -39.26 -7.94 -3.85
N THR A 35 -38.28 -7.09 -4.17
CA THR A 35 -38.51 -5.75 -4.76
C THR A 35 -37.53 -5.53 -5.91
N THR A 36 -37.88 -6.01 -7.10
CA THR A 36 -37.12 -5.70 -8.32
C THR A 36 -37.65 -4.40 -8.94
N SER A 37 -37.24 -3.26 -8.40
CA SER A 37 -37.28 -2.02 -9.18
C SER A 37 -36.28 -2.17 -10.34
N LYS A 38 -36.74 -1.95 -11.56
CA LYS A 38 -35.87 -1.86 -12.74
C LYS A 38 -35.35 -0.43 -12.84
N LEU A 39 -34.11 -0.27 -13.33
CA LEU A 39 -33.61 1.05 -13.71
C LEU A 39 -34.52 1.67 -14.77
N SER A 40 -34.85 2.95 -14.61
CA SER A 40 -35.51 3.70 -15.67
C SER A 40 -34.59 3.81 -16.90
N PRO A 41 -35.13 3.94 -18.13
CA PRO A 41 -34.30 4.12 -19.32
C PRO A 41 -33.32 5.29 -19.18
N THR A 42 -33.76 6.40 -18.60
CA THR A 42 -32.93 7.58 -18.35
C THR A 42 -31.80 7.28 -17.37
N ALA A 43 -32.11 6.66 -16.22
CA ALA A 43 -31.09 6.33 -15.21
C ALA A 43 -30.06 5.32 -15.75
N ARG A 44 -30.51 4.37 -16.57
CA ARG A 44 -29.65 3.43 -17.29
C ARG A 44 -28.67 4.15 -18.21
N ASP A 45 -29.15 5.09 -19.03
CA ASP A 45 -28.30 5.80 -19.99
C ASP A 45 -27.31 6.72 -19.28
N VAL A 46 -27.73 7.42 -18.22
CA VAL A 46 -26.85 8.23 -17.37
C VAL A 46 -25.74 7.36 -16.77
N LEU A 47 -26.09 6.20 -16.20
CA LEU A 47 -25.11 5.28 -15.65
C LEU A 47 -24.13 4.79 -16.73
N LEU A 48 -24.61 4.30 -17.87
CA LEU A 48 -23.75 3.80 -18.95
C LEU A 48 -22.79 4.90 -19.49
N ASN A 49 -23.27 6.13 -19.60
CA ASN A 49 -22.46 7.26 -20.07
C ASN A 49 -21.38 7.69 -19.07
N SER A 50 -21.58 7.40 -17.78
CA SER A 50 -20.60 7.70 -16.72
C SER A 50 -19.49 6.65 -16.58
N LEU A 51 -19.62 5.49 -17.24
CA LEU A 51 -18.65 4.39 -17.18
C LEU A 51 -17.63 4.48 -18.33
N PRO A 52 -16.41 3.94 -18.15
CA PRO A 52 -15.47 3.75 -19.26
C PRO A 52 -16.10 2.92 -20.38
N ARG A 53 -15.87 3.34 -21.64
CA ARG A 53 -16.44 2.70 -22.84
C ARG A 53 -16.28 1.16 -22.86
N PRO A 54 -15.12 0.57 -22.51
CA PRO A 54 -14.96 -0.90 -22.53
C PRO A 54 -15.90 -1.60 -21.55
N LEU A 55 -16.05 -1.08 -20.33
CA LEU A 55 -16.92 -1.63 -19.29
C LEU A 55 -18.40 -1.38 -19.63
N ALA A 56 -18.75 -0.15 -20.03
CA ALA A 56 -20.10 0.22 -20.42
C ALA A 56 -20.67 -0.73 -21.50
N LYS A 57 -19.90 -0.95 -22.57
CA LYS A 57 -20.29 -1.85 -23.66
C LYS A 57 -20.45 -3.31 -23.20
N ALA A 58 -19.62 -3.77 -22.27
CA ALA A 58 -19.66 -5.13 -21.76
C ALA A 58 -20.82 -5.37 -20.78
N VAL A 59 -21.19 -4.36 -19.98
CA VAL A 59 -22.27 -4.44 -18.98
C VAL A 59 -23.66 -4.20 -19.59
N GLN A 60 -23.76 -3.33 -20.60
CA GLN A 60 -25.01 -2.89 -21.23
C GLN A 60 -26.03 -4.01 -21.55
N PRO A 61 -25.65 -5.20 -22.04
CA PRO A 61 -26.62 -6.26 -22.35
C PRO A 61 -27.27 -6.89 -21.11
N THR A 62 -26.64 -6.76 -19.94
CA THR A 62 -27.04 -7.44 -18.71
C THR A 62 -27.61 -6.50 -17.64
N LEU A 63 -27.47 -5.19 -17.83
CA LEU A 63 -27.75 -4.18 -16.81
C LEU A 63 -29.21 -4.17 -16.33
N ASP A 64 -30.19 -4.36 -17.23
CA ASP A 64 -31.62 -4.39 -16.88
C ASP A 64 -32.03 -5.57 -16.00
N PHE A 65 -31.19 -6.60 -15.93
CA PHE A 65 -31.42 -7.79 -15.13
C PHE A 65 -30.72 -7.73 -13.78
N LYS A 66 -29.99 -6.64 -13.48
CA LYS A 66 -29.30 -6.46 -12.21
C LYS A 66 -30.26 -5.84 -11.18
N PRO A 67 -30.30 -6.37 -9.94
CA PRO A 67 -31.11 -5.79 -8.88
C PRO A 67 -30.54 -4.42 -8.46
N ILE A 68 -31.45 -3.53 -8.05
CA ILE A 68 -31.09 -2.32 -7.30
C ILE A 68 -30.90 -2.71 -5.84
N ILE A 69 -29.79 -2.31 -5.24
CA ILE A 69 -29.38 -2.65 -3.88
C ILE A 69 -29.17 -1.35 -3.11
N THR A 70 -29.75 -1.23 -1.93
CA THR A 70 -29.55 -0.07 -1.05
C THR A 70 -28.22 -0.19 -0.28
N ARG A 71 -27.68 0.93 0.21
CA ARG A 71 -26.49 0.96 1.08
C ARG A 71 -26.68 0.11 2.32
N ASN A 72 -27.89 0.10 2.90
CA ASN A 72 -28.22 -0.75 4.05
C ASN A 72 -28.15 -2.24 3.70
N GLN A 73 -28.70 -2.65 2.55
CA GLN A 73 -28.58 -4.03 2.09
C GLN A 73 -27.12 -4.41 1.84
N LEU A 74 -26.35 -3.54 1.16
CA LEU A 74 -24.91 -3.74 0.93
C LEU A 74 -24.15 -3.95 2.25
N ARG A 75 -24.38 -3.08 3.23
CA ARG A 75 -23.81 -3.14 4.57
C ARG A 75 -24.15 -4.45 5.28
N THR A 76 -25.42 -4.85 5.28
CA THR A 76 -25.86 -6.12 5.88
C THR A 76 -25.18 -7.33 5.23
N ILE A 77 -25.02 -7.34 3.90
CA ILE A 77 -24.34 -8.44 3.20
C ILE A 77 -22.86 -8.52 3.60
N ILE A 78 -22.15 -7.39 3.62
CA ILE A 78 -20.73 -7.33 3.99
C ILE A 78 -20.54 -7.75 5.45
N ALA A 79 -21.39 -7.26 6.37
CA ALA A 79 -21.32 -7.59 7.79
C ALA A 79 -21.59 -9.07 8.08
N SER A 80 -22.44 -9.72 7.28
CA SER A 80 -22.82 -11.13 7.47
C SER A 80 -21.89 -12.13 6.78
N THR A 81 -21.02 -11.68 5.86
CA THR A 81 -20.22 -12.57 5.03
C THR A 81 -18.73 -12.34 5.23
N PRO A 82 -17.96 -13.38 5.60
CA PRO A 82 -16.51 -13.28 5.64
C PRO A 82 -15.92 -12.89 4.28
N GLN A 83 -15.02 -11.92 4.32
CA GLN A 83 -14.38 -11.36 3.11
C GLN A 83 -13.29 -12.30 2.57
N ILE A 84 -12.63 -13.05 3.46
CA ILE A 84 -11.63 -14.06 3.12
C ILE A 84 -12.20 -15.42 3.52
N PRO A 85 -12.54 -16.32 2.56
CA PRO A 85 -13.10 -17.63 2.88
C PRO A 85 -12.06 -18.56 3.53
N SER A 86 -12.53 -19.52 4.34
CA SER A 86 -11.66 -20.60 4.84
C SER A 86 -11.22 -21.51 3.70
N SER A 87 -10.04 -22.12 3.81
CA SER A 87 -9.52 -23.08 2.82
C SER A 87 -10.45 -24.29 2.59
N ALA A 88 -11.37 -24.55 3.53
CA ALA A 88 -12.32 -25.66 3.52
C ALA A 88 -13.74 -25.28 3.08
N ALA A 89 -14.07 -23.99 2.96
CA ALA A 89 -15.38 -23.55 2.50
C ALA A 89 -15.52 -23.75 0.97
N PRO A 90 -16.68 -24.21 0.47
CA PRO A 90 -16.93 -24.18 -0.97
C PRO A 90 -16.77 -22.75 -1.49
N ARG A 91 -15.79 -22.55 -2.40
CA ARG A 91 -15.59 -21.27 -3.10
C ARG A 91 -16.88 -20.96 -3.85
N GLY A 92 -17.60 -19.97 -3.33
CA GLY A 92 -19.02 -19.75 -3.61
C GLY A 92 -19.74 -18.92 -2.55
N GLY A 93 -19.14 -18.73 -1.36
CA GLY A 93 -19.68 -17.90 -0.27
C GLY A 93 -18.82 -16.68 0.13
N GLY A 94 -18.05 -16.09 -0.79
CA GLY A 94 -17.23 -14.89 -0.50
C GLY A 94 -18.01 -13.58 -0.76
N GLY A 95 -17.99 -12.68 0.23
CA GLY A 95 -18.78 -11.44 0.29
C GLY A 95 -18.01 -10.16 0.00
N VAL A 96 -16.92 -10.24 -0.77
CA VAL A 96 -16.17 -9.06 -1.22
C VAL A 96 -17.02 -8.31 -2.21
N LEU A 97 -17.61 -7.20 -1.77
CA LEU A 97 -18.39 -6.29 -2.58
C LEU A 97 -17.67 -4.95 -2.62
N ILE A 98 -17.28 -4.52 -3.82
CA ILE A 98 -16.69 -3.21 -4.08
C ILE A 98 -17.62 -2.44 -5.01
N LEU A 99 -17.55 -1.11 -4.96
CA LEU A 99 -18.26 -0.26 -5.89
C LEU A 99 -17.31 0.21 -7.00
N PHE A 100 -17.85 0.29 -8.20
CA PHE A 100 -17.28 1.04 -9.31
C PHE A 100 -18.38 1.97 -9.78
N ASN A 101 -18.30 3.25 -9.38
CA ASN A 101 -19.44 4.15 -9.49
C ASN A 101 -20.66 3.51 -8.76
N ARG A 102 -21.84 3.50 -9.38
CA ARG A 102 -23.02 2.77 -8.88
C ARG A 102 -23.01 1.26 -9.13
N LEU A 103 -22.04 0.68 -9.84
CA LEU A 103 -22.01 -0.77 -10.05
C LEU A 103 -21.45 -1.49 -8.82
N ILE A 104 -22.13 -2.55 -8.38
CA ILE A 104 -21.65 -3.42 -7.30
C ILE A 104 -20.96 -4.63 -7.94
N LEU A 105 -19.67 -4.80 -7.64
CA LEU A 105 -18.84 -5.88 -8.18
C LEU A 105 -18.55 -6.90 -7.08
N ASN A 106 -18.61 -8.20 -7.43
CA ASN A 106 -18.15 -9.30 -6.58
C ASN A 106 -16.96 -10.04 -7.21
N PRO A 107 -15.71 -9.65 -6.90
CA PRO A 107 -14.50 -10.29 -7.42
C PRO A 107 -13.99 -11.46 -6.53
N SER A 108 -14.79 -11.97 -5.58
CA SER A 108 -14.31 -12.89 -4.53
C SER A 108 -13.55 -14.11 -5.06
N ASP A 109 -13.99 -14.70 -6.17
CA ASP A 109 -13.32 -15.87 -6.77
C ASP A 109 -12.00 -15.54 -7.49
N PHE A 110 -11.82 -14.27 -7.85
CA PHE A 110 -10.63 -13.77 -8.51
C PHE A 110 -9.59 -13.26 -7.51
N LEU A 111 -10.01 -12.87 -6.30
CA LEU A 111 -9.18 -12.32 -5.22
C LEU A 111 -7.80 -13.01 -5.08
N PRO A 112 -7.69 -14.35 -4.97
CA PRO A 112 -6.39 -14.99 -4.74
C PRO A 112 -5.47 -14.95 -5.97
N SER A 113 -5.99 -14.61 -7.15
CA SER A 113 -5.28 -14.62 -8.44
C SER A 113 -5.08 -13.22 -9.00
N HIS A 114 -5.48 -12.20 -8.25
CA HIS A 114 -5.28 -10.81 -8.64
C HIS A 114 -3.77 -10.50 -8.73
N PRO A 115 -3.28 -9.89 -9.82
CA PRO A 115 -1.86 -9.57 -9.98
C PRO A 115 -1.28 -8.66 -8.89
N GLY A 116 -2.06 -7.70 -8.38
CA GLY A 116 -1.66 -6.78 -7.30
C GLY A 116 -2.01 -7.27 -5.88
N GLY A 117 -2.24 -8.57 -5.72
CA GLY A 117 -2.51 -9.18 -4.41
C GLY A 117 -3.94 -9.02 -3.90
N GLU A 118 -4.25 -9.71 -2.80
CA GLU A 118 -5.59 -9.73 -2.18
C GLU A 118 -5.91 -8.39 -1.50
N LEU A 119 -4.91 -7.74 -0.90
CA LEU A 119 -5.09 -6.50 -0.15
C LEU A 119 -5.59 -5.35 -1.03
N ALA A 120 -5.25 -5.35 -2.32
CA ALA A 120 -5.76 -4.37 -3.27
C ALA A 120 -7.30 -4.31 -3.31
N PHE A 121 -7.99 -5.45 -3.14
CA PHE A 121 -9.46 -5.48 -3.06
C PHE A 121 -9.99 -5.17 -1.66
N LEU A 122 -9.30 -5.66 -0.63
CA LEU A 122 -9.79 -5.59 0.75
C LEU A 122 -9.91 -4.14 1.25
N HIS A 123 -9.06 -3.22 0.79
CA HIS A 123 -9.16 -1.79 1.12
C HIS A 123 -10.39 -1.08 0.56
N PHE A 124 -11.11 -1.70 -0.39
CA PHE A 124 -12.27 -1.10 -1.06
C PHE A 124 -13.59 -1.84 -0.82
N VAL A 125 -13.62 -2.79 0.12
CA VAL A 125 -14.88 -3.44 0.51
C VAL A 125 -15.88 -2.37 0.96
N GLY A 126 -17.03 -2.28 0.27
CA GLY A 126 -18.07 -1.29 0.54
C GLY A 126 -17.72 0.15 0.11
N ARG A 127 -16.66 0.36 -0.67
CA ARG A 127 -16.23 1.69 -1.17
C ARG A 127 -16.25 1.76 -2.70
N ASP A 128 -16.38 2.98 -3.20
CA ASP A 128 -16.08 3.27 -4.60
C ASP A 128 -14.56 3.20 -4.81
N ALA A 129 -14.16 2.42 -5.82
CA ALA A 129 -12.77 2.19 -6.22
C ALA A 129 -12.55 2.63 -7.68
N GLN A 130 -13.43 3.46 -8.23
CA GLN A 130 -13.42 3.83 -9.64
C GLN A 130 -12.11 4.50 -10.08
N ASP A 131 -11.58 5.44 -9.29
CA ASP A 131 -10.37 6.20 -9.65
C ASP A 131 -9.17 5.27 -9.79
N GLU A 132 -9.00 4.40 -8.80
CA GLU A 132 -7.95 3.41 -8.77
C GLU A 132 -8.13 2.40 -9.92
N ILE A 133 -9.33 1.82 -10.06
CA ILE A 133 -9.56 0.82 -11.09
C ILE A 133 -9.26 1.40 -12.48
N GLU A 134 -9.69 2.62 -12.79
CA GLU A 134 -9.40 3.26 -14.07
C GLU A 134 -7.91 3.55 -14.27
N ALA A 135 -7.21 4.04 -13.25
CA ALA A 135 -5.78 4.33 -13.33
C ALA A 135 -4.93 3.06 -13.58
N TYR A 136 -5.23 1.97 -12.86
CA TYR A 136 -4.41 0.76 -12.83
C TYR A 136 -4.77 -0.30 -13.88
N HIS A 137 -5.97 -0.26 -14.48
CA HIS A 137 -6.45 -1.38 -15.32
C HIS A 137 -6.56 -1.06 -16.80
N SER A 138 -6.13 -2.00 -17.64
CA SER A 138 -6.30 -1.91 -19.09
C SER A 138 -7.75 -2.11 -19.51
N ASP A 139 -8.10 -1.68 -20.72
CA ASP A 139 -9.41 -1.91 -21.33
C ASP A 139 -9.84 -3.38 -21.33
N ALA A 140 -8.88 -4.31 -21.42
CA ALA A 140 -9.14 -5.74 -21.36
C ALA A 140 -9.58 -6.18 -19.97
N ALA A 141 -8.92 -5.69 -18.93
CA ALA A 141 -9.30 -5.92 -17.54
C ALA A 141 -10.68 -5.30 -17.24
N LEU A 142 -10.93 -4.05 -17.66
CA LEU A 142 -12.23 -3.40 -17.50
C LEU A 142 -13.38 -4.20 -18.15
N ARG A 143 -13.16 -4.80 -19.33
CA ARG A 143 -14.16 -5.70 -19.94
C ARG A 143 -14.41 -6.95 -19.12
N GLN A 144 -13.37 -7.53 -18.53
CA GLN A 144 -13.50 -8.73 -17.69
C GLN A 144 -14.32 -8.43 -16.44
N MET A 145 -14.15 -7.25 -15.84
CA MET A 145 -14.88 -6.82 -14.64
C MET A 145 -16.40 -6.79 -14.82
N ALA A 146 -16.90 -6.62 -16.05
CA ALA A 146 -18.33 -6.70 -16.36
C ALA A 146 -18.96 -8.03 -15.89
N THR A 147 -18.18 -9.11 -15.88
CA THR A 147 -18.64 -10.44 -15.44
C THR A 147 -18.86 -10.53 -13.93
N TRP A 148 -18.30 -9.59 -13.16
CA TRP A 148 -18.40 -9.55 -11.70
C TRP A 148 -19.52 -8.63 -11.20
N VAL A 149 -20.18 -7.90 -12.10
CA VAL A 149 -21.29 -7.00 -11.73
C VAL A 149 -22.47 -7.82 -11.22
N VAL A 150 -22.84 -7.62 -9.96
CA VAL A 150 -23.93 -8.36 -9.29
C VAL A 150 -25.17 -7.51 -9.07
N GLY A 151 -25.05 -6.18 -9.04
CA GLY A 151 -26.14 -5.26 -8.76
C GLY A 151 -25.78 -3.81 -9.08
N VAL A 152 -26.74 -2.91 -8.87
CA VAL A 152 -26.56 -1.47 -8.99
C VAL A 152 -26.98 -0.83 -7.67
N LEU A 153 -26.15 0.07 -7.13
CA LEU A 153 -26.47 0.82 -5.94
C LEU A 153 -27.64 1.79 -6.22
N ASP A 154 -28.55 1.87 -5.27
CA ASP A 154 -29.66 2.83 -5.28
C ASP A 154 -29.17 4.28 -5.53
N GLU A 155 -29.97 5.04 -6.25
CA GLU A 155 -29.58 6.39 -6.70
C GLU A 155 -29.55 7.38 -5.55
N ASP A 156 -30.52 7.30 -4.64
CA ASP A 156 -30.59 8.22 -3.52
C ASP A 156 -29.45 7.93 -2.53
N ASP A 157 -29.10 6.67 -2.35
CA ASP A 157 -27.93 6.29 -1.55
C ASP A 157 -26.60 6.70 -2.20
N TRP A 158 -26.51 6.67 -3.54
CA TRP A 158 -25.34 7.16 -4.28
C TRP A 158 -25.20 8.68 -4.23
N MET A 159 -26.33 9.39 -4.27
CA MET A 159 -26.39 10.84 -4.19
C MET A 159 -26.39 11.36 -2.75
N GLY A 160 -26.47 10.47 -1.76
CA GLY A 160 -26.56 10.83 -0.35
C GLY A 160 -27.88 11.52 0.04
N THR A 161 -28.90 11.45 -0.82
CA THR A 161 -30.22 12.06 -0.64
C THR A 161 -31.20 11.17 0.09
N SER A 162 -30.84 9.91 0.36
CA SER A 162 -31.73 8.97 1.04
C SER A 162 -31.85 9.31 2.53
N SER A 163 -33.06 9.22 3.08
CA SER A 163 -33.30 9.41 4.51
C SER A 163 -32.62 8.34 5.38
N GLN A 164 -32.12 7.26 4.76
CA GLN A 164 -31.38 6.15 5.39
C GLN A 164 -29.86 6.27 5.23
N SER A 165 -29.36 7.00 4.23
CA SER A 165 -27.95 7.35 4.04
C SER A 165 -27.55 8.58 4.86
N ALA A 166 -28.52 9.41 5.26
CA ALA A 166 -28.34 10.35 6.35
C ALA A 166 -27.95 9.55 7.60
N PHE A 167 -26.70 9.74 8.05
CA PHE A 167 -26.16 9.24 9.32
C PHE A 167 -27.26 8.98 10.33
N GLY A 168 -27.34 7.75 10.84
CA GLY A 168 -28.45 7.27 11.68
C GLY A 168 -28.96 8.35 12.62
N ALA A 169 -30.29 8.47 12.70
CA ALA A 169 -31.10 9.51 13.34
C ALA A 169 -30.78 9.86 14.82
N GLN A 170 -29.65 9.43 15.36
CA GLN A 170 -29.17 9.65 16.72
C GLN A 170 -27.90 10.51 16.81
N ASN A 171 -27.08 10.66 15.75
CA ASN A 171 -25.85 11.45 15.79
C ASN A 171 -25.93 12.68 14.86
N LYS A 172 -26.32 13.83 15.41
CA LYS A 172 -26.30 15.17 14.78
C LYS A 172 -24.86 15.63 14.45
N VAL A 173 -24.17 15.01 13.50
CA VAL A 173 -22.73 15.29 13.28
C VAL A 173 -22.38 15.75 11.86
N LEU A 174 -23.31 15.69 10.90
CA LEU A 174 -23.16 16.42 9.63
C LEU A 174 -24.14 17.58 9.59
N THR A 175 -23.68 18.77 9.17
CA THR A 175 -24.55 19.93 9.01
C THR A 175 -25.52 19.68 7.85
N ARG A 176 -26.69 20.33 7.90
CA ARG A 176 -27.68 20.29 6.81
C ARG A 176 -27.05 20.65 5.44
N GLU A 177 -26.08 21.56 5.43
CA GLU A 177 -25.32 21.97 4.25
C GLU A 177 -24.42 20.84 3.69
N GLN A 178 -23.80 20.03 4.56
CA GLN A 178 -23.00 18.86 4.14
C GLN A 178 -23.87 17.74 3.54
N LEU A 179 -25.10 17.57 4.05
CA LEU A 179 -26.09 16.67 3.47
C LEU A 179 -26.65 17.21 2.14
N GLU A 180 -26.83 18.53 2.02
CA GLU A 180 -27.32 19.19 0.80
C GLU A 180 -26.32 19.16 -0.37
N ARG A 181 -25.02 19.01 -0.11
CA ARG A 181 -23.97 18.89 -1.15
C ARG A 181 -23.83 17.49 -1.77
N GLY A 182 -24.39 16.45 -1.14
CA GLY A 182 -24.62 15.11 -1.69
C GLY A 182 -23.37 14.26 -2.03
N GLY A 183 -23.53 12.93 -1.98
CA GLY A 183 -22.52 11.94 -2.41
C GLY A 183 -22.59 10.63 -1.63
N TYR A 184 -22.02 9.57 -2.22
CA TYR A 184 -21.98 8.25 -1.60
C TYR A 184 -21.12 8.27 -0.33
N VAL A 185 -21.69 7.85 0.80
CA VAL A 185 -20.97 7.71 2.07
C VAL A 185 -20.31 6.33 2.11
N PRO A 186 -18.97 6.24 2.03
CA PRO A 186 -18.28 4.96 2.06
C PRO A 186 -18.56 4.20 3.36
N LEU A 187 -18.64 2.87 3.27
CA LEU A 187 -18.50 2.03 4.46
C LEU A 187 -17.04 2.09 4.93
N VAL A 188 -16.76 1.73 6.19
CA VAL A 188 -15.39 1.56 6.68
C VAL A 188 -14.87 0.20 6.25
N PRO A 189 -13.85 0.18 5.38
CA PRO A 189 -13.01 -0.96 5.24
C PRO A 189 -11.68 -0.81 5.99
N PRO A 190 -11.06 -1.93 6.35
CA PRO A 190 -11.84 -3.10 6.71
C PRO A 190 -12.56 -3.01 8.04
N VAL A 191 -12.04 -2.87 9.24
CA VAL A 191 -12.59 -3.65 10.37
C VAL A 191 -12.51 -5.17 10.10
N GLN A 192 -12.64 -5.66 8.87
CA GLN A 192 -12.42 -7.06 8.49
C GLN A 192 -10.96 -7.45 8.19
N LEU A 193 -9.96 -6.54 8.15
CA LEU A 193 -8.54 -6.94 7.88
C LEU A 193 -8.01 -7.79 9.01
N GLY A 194 -8.60 -7.64 10.21
CA GLY A 194 -8.32 -8.49 11.34
C GLY A 194 -8.91 -9.90 11.23
N TYR A 195 -9.82 -10.14 10.28
CA TYR A 195 -10.59 -11.38 10.19
C TYR A 195 -10.18 -12.22 8.98
N ARG A 196 -10.07 -13.53 9.20
CA ARG A 196 -9.87 -14.53 8.14
C ARG A 196 -10.75 -15.71 8.42
N ALA A 197 -11.34 -16.29 7.37
CA ALA A 197 -12.23 -17.44 7.52
C ALA A 197 -13.40 -17.19 8.49
N GLY A 198 -13.79 -15.92 8.69
CA GLY A 198 -14.84 -15.52 9.62
C GLY A 198 -14.41 -15.43 11.09
N VAL A 199 -13.11 -15.56 11.40
CA VAL A 199 -12.54 -15.50 12.75
C VAL A 199 -11.57 -14.33 12.87
N LEU A 200 -11.60 -13.62 14.00
CA LEU A 200 -10.63 -12.57 14.31
C LEU A 200 -9.25 -13.19 14.59
N GLU A 201 -8.30 -13.01 13.68
CA GLU A 201 -6.91 -13.47 13.82
C GLU A 201 -5.98 -12.35 14.31
N ALA A 202 -6.32 -11.09 14.04
CA ALA A 202 -5.49 -9.94 14.35
C ALA A 202 -6.31 -8.83 15.05
N PRO A 203 -6.44 -8.89 16.40
CA PRO A 203 -7.25 -7.94 17.16
C PRO A 203 -6.74 -6.49 17.06
N HIS A 204 -5.43 -6.29 16.88
CA HIS A 204 -4.80 -4.98 16.72
C HIS A 204 -5.01 -4.34 15.34
N ALA A 205 -5.45 -5.13 14.34
CA ALA A 205 -5.65 -4.59 13.00
C ALA A 205 -6.73 -3.51 13.03
N GLN A 206 -6.37 -2.26 12.69
CA GLN A 206 -7.28 -1.11 12.65
C GLN A 206 -7.88 -0.75 14.02
N ALA A 207 -7.18 -1.07 15.11
CA ALA A 207 -7.62 -0.75 16.47
C ALA A 207 -7.94 0.74 16.65
N ALA A 208 -7.14 1.63 16.05
CA ALA A 208 -7.37 3.07 16.09
C ALA A 208 -8.62 3.52 15.31
N ALA A 209 -8.97 2.85 14.20
CA ALA A 209 -10.21 3.16 13.49
C ALA A 209 -11.45 2.74 14.31
N LEU A 210 -11.32 1.64 15.06
CA LEU A 210 -12.38 1.10 15.92
C LEU A 210 -12.63 1.92 17.19
N SER A 211 -11.59 2.51 17.78
CA SER A 211 -11.72 3.32 19.01
C SER A 211 -12.58 4.58 18.83
N HIS A 212 -12.79 5.02 17.58
CA HIS A 212 -13.64 6.17 17.24
C HIS A 212 -15.10 5.81 16.93
N LEU A 213 -15.48 4.52 16.95
CA LEU A 213 -16.84 4.09 16.63
C LEU A 213 -17.79 4.32 17.82
N PRO A 214 -18.95 4.97 17.64
CA PRO A 214 -19.91 5.27 18.73
C PRO A 214 -20.46 4.04 19.46
N ALA A 215 -20.47 2.87 18.80
CA ALA A 215 -20.95 1.61 19.36
C ALA A 215 -19.90 0.88 20.22
N HIS A 216 -18.63 1.30 20.15
CA HIS A 216 -17.61 0.83 21.08
C HIS A 216 -17.69 1.66 22.37
N SER A 217 -18.55 1.24 23.29
CA SER A 217 -18.29 1.56 24.70
C SER A 217 -16.87 1.06 25.02
N PRO A 218 -16.04 1.79 25.80
CA PRO A 218 -14.69 1.36 26.18
C PRO A 218 -14.59 -0.07 26.72
N ASP A 219 -15.72 -0.62 27.21
CA ASP A 219 -15.83 -1.96 27.76
C ASP A 219 -16.24 -3.07 26.75
N SER A 220 -16.53 -2.72 25.49
CA SER A 220 -17.03 -3.68 24.49
C SER A 220 -15.90 -4.30 23.67
N ALA A 221 -15.63 -5.59 23.91
CA ALA A 221 -14.64 -6.34 23.15
C ALA A 221 -15.03 -6.48 21.67
N ARG A 222 -14.06 -6.36 20.77
CA ARG A 222 -14.23 -6.61 19.33
C ARG A 222 -14.84 -8.00 19.08
N PRO A 223 -15.86 -8.13 18.20
CA PRO A 223 -16.47 -9.43 17.91
C PRO A 223 -15.46 -10.45 17.42
N GLN A 224 -15.48 -11.67 17.95
CA GLN A 224 -14.50 -12.70 17.59
C GLN A 224 -14.84 -13.44 16.29
N THR A 225 -16.12 -13.43 15.89
CA THR A 225 -16.60 -14.17 14.72
C THR A 225 -17.68 -13.39 13.98
N PHE A 226 -17.99 -13.81 12.75
CA PHE A 226 -19.12 -13.30 11.96
C PHE A 226 -20.46 -13.89 12.44
N PRO A 227 -21.60 -13.20 12.23
CA PRO A 227 -21.74 -11.89 11.56
C PRO A 227 -21.25 -10.74 12.45
N LEU A 228 -20.72 -9.69 11.82
CA LEU A 228 -20.34 -8.46 12.49
C LEU A 228 -21.58 -7.59 12.72
N PRO A 229 -21.63 -6.79 13.79
CA PRO A 229 -22.62 -5.72 13.95
C PRO A 229 -22.54 -4.75 12.75
N PRO A 230 -23.65 -4.50 12.01
CA PRO A 230 -23.64 -3.63 10.82
C PRO A 230 -23.20 -2.18 11.09
N ASP A 231 -23.34 -1.72 12.32
CA ASP A 231 -22.87 -0.43 12.85
C ASP A 231 -21.34 -0.31 12.90
N MET A 232 -20.60 -1.44 12.97
CA MET A 232 -19.13 -1.41 12.86
C MET A 232 -18.63 -0.99 11.46
N LEU A 233 -19.48 -1.12 10.44
CA LEU A 233 -19.18 -0.70 9.07
C LEU A 233 -19.48 0.78 8.81
N GLU A 234 -20.12 1.46 9.76
CA GLU A 234 -20.43 2.88 9.60
C GLU A 234 -19.18 3.72 9.89
N PRO A 235 -18.86 4.70 9.03
CA PRO A 235 -17.71 5.55 9.26
C PRO A 235 -17.90 6.40 10.51
N PRO A 236 -16.81 6.63 11.28
CA PRO A 236 -16.86 7.64 12.32
C PRO A 236 -17.23 8.99 11.69
N PRO A 237 -17.84 9.90 12.46
CA PRO A 237 -18.08 11.25 11.98
C PRO A 237 -16.75 11.86 11.51
N PRO A 238 -16.73 12.59 10.38
CA PRO A 238 -15.52 13.25 9.94
C PRO A 238 -14.97 14.16 11.05
N PRO A 239 -13.64 14.16 11.28
CA PRO A 239 -13.05 15.13 12.19
C PRO A 239 -13.39 16.55 11.71
N ALA A 240 -13.71 17.44 12.65
CA ALA A 240 -14.34 18.73 12.40
C ALA A 240 -13.56 19.75 11.54
N SER A 241 -12.42 19.40 10.94
CA SER A 241 -11.58 20.40 10.24
C SER A 241 -10.56 19.91 9.19
N ALA A 242 -10.60 18.66 8.69
CA ALA A 242 -9.54 18.22 7.76
C ALA A 242 -9.92 18.23 6.26
N ILE A 243 -11.14 17.82 5.88
CA ILE A 243 -11.48 17.53 4.48
C ILE A 243 -12.92 17.97 4.15
N ASP A 244 -13.08 18.65 3.02
CA ASP A 244 -14.38 18.95 2.40
C ASP A 244 -14.75 17.84 1.40
N PHE A 245 -15.81 17.09 1.71
CA PHE A 245 -16.28 15.97 0.88
C PHE A 245 -16.72 16.37 -0.53
N ALA A 246 -17.35 17.53 -0.67
CA ALA A 246 -17.81 18.00 -1.97
C ALA A 246 -16.60 18.26 -2.87
N ARG A 247 -15.59 18.94 -2.33
CA ARG A 247 -14.31 19.20 -3.00
C ARG A 247 -13.61 17.90 -3.42
N GLU A 248 -13.49 16.92 -2.52
CA GLU A 248 -12.83 15.64 -2.85
C GLU A 248 -13.55 14.89 -3.97
N ARG A 249 -14.89 14.94 -3.98
CA ARG A 249 -15.70 14.36 -5.05
C ARG A 249 -15.50 15.07 -6.39
N GLU A 250 -15.50 16.40 -6.39
CA GLU A 250 -15.26 17.20 -7.61
C GLU A 250 -13.84 16.96 -8.16
N MET A 251 -12.85 16.85 -7.27
CA MET A 251 -11.47 16.54 -7.63
C MET A 251 -11.34 15.15 -8.27
N SER A 252 -12.01 14.14 -7.70
CA SER A 252 -12.11 12.79 -8.28
C SER A 252 -12.73 12.82 -9.68
N GLN A 253 -13.82 13.57 -9.89
CA GLN A 253 -14.45 13.71 -11.22
C GLN A 253 -13.53 14.40 -12.24
N ALA A 254 -12.85 15.47 -11.83
CA ALA A 254 -11.89 16.17 -12.68
C ALA A 254 -10.69 15.29 -13.03
N PHE A 255 -10.20 14.49 -12.07
CA PHE A 255 -9.14 13.51 -12.30
C PHE A 255 -9.55 12.45 -13.36
N ARG A 256 -10.79 11.95 -13.31
CA ARG A 256 -11.30 11.02 -14.33
C ARG A 256 -11.31 11.65 -15.73
N GLU A 257 -11.66 12.94 -15.84
CA GLU A 257 -11.62 13.64 -17.13
C GLU A 257 -10.18 13.87 -17.61
N LEU A 258 -9.26 14.20 -16.70
CA LEU A 258 -7.84 14.27 -16.97
C LEU A 258 -7.31 12.94 -17.50
N HIS A 259 -7.67 11.83 -16.84
CA HIS A 259 -7.30 10.48 -17.24
C HIS A 259 -7.79 10.16 -18.67
N ARG A 260 -9.04 10.48 -19.00
CA ARG A 260 -9.59 10.32 -20.36
C ARG A 260 -8.85 11.15 -21.39
N THR A 261 -8.48 12.38 -21.05
CA THR A 261 -7.72 13.28 -21.93
C THR A 261 -6.34 12.71 -22.22
N ILE A 262 -5.61 12.28 -21.19
CA ILE A 262 -4.29 11.66 -21.33
C ILE A 262 -4.37 10.37 -22.15
N ALA A 263 -5.41 9.55 -21.93
CA ALA A 263 -5.66 8.34 -22.70
C ALA A 263 -5.94 8.64 -24.18
N LYS A 264 -6.79 9.63 -24.47
CA LYS A 264 -7.13 10.09 -25.82
C LYS A 264 -5.89 10.61 -26.57
N ASP A 265 -5.00 11.30 -25.87
CA ASP A 265 -3.77 11.86 -26.44
C ASP A 265 -2.67 10.79 -26.63
N GLY A 266 -2.93 9.54 -26.26
CA GLY A 266 -2.10 8.39 -26.59
C GLY A 266 -0.87 8.21 -25.70
N TRP A 267 -0.88 8.76 -24.47
CA TRP A 267 0.29 8.71 -23.58
C TRP A 267 0.54 7.34 -22.94
N TYR A 268 -0.47 6.47 -22.90
CA TYR A 268 -0.34 5.07 -22.51
C TYR A 268 0.28 4.19 -23.61
N VAL A 269 0.37 4.68 -24.84
CA VAL A 269 0.86 3.89 -25.97
C VAL A 269 2.38 3.72 -25.89
N LEU A 270 2.83 2.46 -25.99
CA LEU A 270 4.24 2.10 -26.04
C LEU A 270 4.94 2.79 -27.22
N ARG A 271 6.05 3.49 -26.94
CA ARG A 271 6.96 4.01 -27.98
C ARG A 271 8.27 3.23 -27.95
N PRO A 272 8.51 2.27 -28.88
CA PRO A 272 9.67 1.37 -28.82
C PRO A 272 11.03 2.08 -28.78
N ALA A 273 11.14 3.25 -29.40
CA ALA A 273 12.36 4.07 -29.37
C ALA A 273 12.79 4.46 -27.94
N GLY A 274 11.83 4.62 -27.02
CA GLY A 274 12.08 4.86 -25.60
C GLY A 274 12.93 3.73 -25.02
N TYR A 275 12.42 2.50 -25.07
CA TYR A 275 13.10 1.32 -24.52
C TYR A 275 14.33 0.88 -25.33
N ALA A 276 14.39 1.12 -26.65
CA ALA A 276 15.57 0.82 -27.44
C ALA A 276 16.82 1.56 -26.94
N ARG A 277 16.67 2.83 -26.54
CA ARG A 277 17.76 3.61 -25.93
C ARG A 277 18.20 3.03 -24.59
N GLU A 278 17.25 2.55 -23.79
CA GLU A 278 17.55 1.91 -22.51
C GLU A 278 18.28 0.58 -22.71
N CYS A 279 17.80 -0.27 -23.64
CA CYS A 279 18.46 -1.52 -24.02
C CYS A 279 19.90 -1.29 -24.47
N ALA A 280 20.17 -0.26 -25.28
CA ALA A 280 21.53 0.08 -25.68
C ALA A 280 22.43 0.42 -24.48
N ARG A 281 21.92 1.17 -23.49
CA ARG A 281 22.67 1.46 -22.25
C ARG A 281 22.90 0.20 -21.43
N TYR A 282 21.90 -0.69 -21.33
CA TYR A 282 22.03 -1.94 -20.58
C TYR A 282 23.10 -2.85 -21.18
N VAL A 283 23.05 -3.03 -22.50
CA VAL A 283 24.06 -3.81 -23.24
C VAL A 283 25.44 -3.19 -23.08
N MET A 284 25.56 -1.87 -23.19
CA MET A 284 26.84 -1.17 -22.99
C MET A 284 27.40 -1.37 -21.58
N LEU A 285 26.60 -1.13 -20.53
CA LEU A 285 27.03 -1.27 -19.13
C LEU A 285 27.40 -2.72 -18.79
N GLY A 286 26.58 -3.68 -19.24
CA GLY A 286 26.87 -5.11 -19.05
C GLY A 286 28.11 -5.55 -19.81
N ALA A 287 28.24 -5.19 -21.08
CA ALA A 287 29.41 -5.51 -21.89
C ALA A 287 30.68 -4.92 -21.28
N LEU A 288 30.64 -3.66 -20.80
CA LEU A 288 31.77 -3.03 -20.13
C LEU A 288 32.10 -3.72 -18.80
N ALA A 289 31.10 -4.06 -17.98
CA ALA A 289 31.30 -4.78 -16.73
C ALA A 289 32.00 -6.13 -16.95
N PHE A 290 31.52 -6.93 -17.91
CA PHE A 290 32.11 -8.24 -18.24
C PHE A 290 33.44 -8.13 -18.96
N TYR A 291 33.61 -7.15 -19.87
CA TYR A 291 34.89 -6.88 -20.52
C TYR A 291 35.97 -6.57 -19.48
N LEU A 292 35.70 -5.65 -18.55
CA LEU A 292 36.64 -5.27 -17.49
C LEU A 292 36.96 -6.42 -16.54
N LEU A 293 35.98 -7.30 -16.29
CA LEU A 293 36.15 -8.49 -15.46
C LEU A 293 37.05 -9.54 -16.14
N TYR A 294 36.81 -9.86 -17.41
CA TYR A 294 37.43 -11.00 -18.09
C TYR A 294 38.69 -10.68 -18.92
N THR A 295 38.87 -9.46 -19.42
CA THR A 295 40.02 -9.09 -20.28
C THR A 295 41.31 -8.75 -19.51
N GLY A 296 41.38 -9.15 -18.25
CA GLY A 296 42.55 -8.97 -17.38
C GLY A 296 43.17 -10.27 -16.88
N THR A 297 42.80 -11.43 -17.45
CA THR A 297 43.34 -12.75 -17.07
C THR A 297 44.64 -13.11 -17.79
N GLY A 298 45.24 -12.19 -18.56
CA GLY A 298 46.50 -12.43 -19.27
C GLY A 298 47.33 -11.17 -19.54
N THR A 299 48.64 -11.33 -19.35
CA THR A 299 49.80 -10.52 -19.79
C THR A 299 50.04 -9.16 -19.11
N GLY A 300 50.75 -9.19 -17.98
CA GLY A 300 51.32 -8.00 -17.33
C GLY A 300 52.16 -8.33 -16.09
N THR A 301 53.17 -9.18 -16.27
CA THR A 301 54.37 -9.36 -15.42
C THR A 301 54.25 -9.11 -13.92
N GLY A 302 53.89 -10.15 -13.18
CA GLY A 302 54.00 -10.26 -11.72
C GLY A 302 53.06 -11.35 -11.23
N GLN A 303 53.46 -12.14 -10.24
CA GLN A 303 52.66 -13.21 -9.66
C GLN A 303 51.23 -12.74 -9.29
N ASP A 304 50.26 -13.29 -10.02
CA ASP A 304 48.96 -13.81 -9.55
C ASP A 304 47.88 -12.86 -8.99
N GLY A 305 47.52 -11.77 -9.69
CA GLY A 305 46.37 -10.95 -9.29
C GLY A 305 45.56 -10.31 -10.42
N GLN A 306 44.23 -10.38 -10.34
CA GLN A 306 43.34 -9.49 -11.10
C GLN A 306 43.54 -8.04 -10.63
N SER A 307 43.53 -7.08 -11.57
CA SER A 307 43.68 -5.66 -11.24
C SER A 307 42.52 -5.17 -10.35
N PRO A 308 42.78 -4.66 -9.12
CA PRO A 308 41.73 -4.16 -8.22
C PRO A 308 40.93 -3.00 -8.82
N LEU A 309 41.61 -2.11 -9.57
CA LEU A 309 40.94 -1.00 -10.26
C LEU A 309 39.96 -1.49 -11.32
N ARG A 310 40.31 -2.54 -12.09
CA ARG A 310 39.40 -3.13 -13.08
C ARG A 310 38.20 -3.81 -12.43
N LEU A 311 38.41 -4.53 -11.32
CA LEU A 311 37.33 -5.12 -10.53
C LEU A 311 36.41 -4.05 -9.93
N LEU A 312 36.98 -2.93 -9.48
CA LEU A 312 36.22 -1.77 -9.00
C LEU A 312 35.36 -1.17 -10.12
N LEU A 313 35.96 -0.88 -11.28
CA LEU A 313 35.22 -0.33 -12.42
C LEU A 313 34.17 -1.31 -12.96
N SER A 314 34.48 -2.61 -12.99
CA SER A 314 33.55 -3.68 -13.36
C SER A 314 32.35 -3.73 -12.41
N SER A 315 32.59 -3.72 -11.09
CA SER A 315 31.51 -3.74 -10.09
C SER A 315 30.67 -2.47 -10.13
N ILE A 316 31.26 -1.29 -10.39
CA ILE A 316 30.51 -0.05 -10.63
C ILE A 316 29.64 -0.16 -11.88
N CYS A 317 30.17 -0.65 -13.00
CA CYS A 317 29.39 -0.82 -14.23
C CYS A 317 28.23 -1.80 -14.04
N LEU A 318 28.45 -2.88 -13.29
CA LEU A 318 27.40 -3.84 -12.95
C LEU A 318 26.34 -3.23 -12.03
N GLY A 319 26.75 -2.44 -11.04
CA GLY A 319 25.84 -1.69 -10.17
C GLY A 319 25.01 -0.68 -10.95
N LEU A 320 25.61 0.08 -11.87
CA LEU A 320 24.90 1.01 -12.75
C LEU A 320 23.94 0.29 -13.69
N LEU A 321 24.31 -0.90 -14.20
CA LEU A 321 23.41 -1.75 -14.97
C LEU A 321 22.16 -2.08 -14.14
N TRP A 322 22.33 -2.58 -12.92
CA TRP A 322 21.19 -2.91 -12.05
C TRP A 322 20.36 -1.70 -11.65
N HIS A 323 21.00 -0.56 -11.35
CA HIS A 323 20.31 0.71 -11.10
C HIS A 323 19.36 1.04 -12.27
N GLN A 324 19.87 0.96 -13.49
CA GLN A 324 19.15 1.33 -14.70
C GLN A 324 18.07 0.30 -15.11
N LEU A 325 18.29 -0.99 -14.85
CA LEU A 325 17.33 -2.06 -15.16
C LEU A 325 16.09 -2.01 -14.28
N THR A 326 16.22 -1.60 -13.01
CA THR A 326 15.10 -1.54 -12.07
C THR A 326 13.94 -0.70 -12.62
N PHE A 327 14.23 0.38 -13.33
CA PHE A 327 13.21 1.22 -13.95
C PHE A 327 12.39 0.48 -15.03
N THR A 328 12.97 -0.47 -15.77
CA THR A 328 12.21 -1.22 -16.81
C THR A 328 11.43 -2.35 -16.16
N ALA A 329 12.01 -3.01 -15.17
CA ALA A 329 11.29 -3.97 -14.35
C ALA A 329 10.06 -3.33 -13.68
N HIS A 330 10.21 -2.10 -13.17
CA HIS A 330 9.14 -1.30 -12.59
C HIS A 330 8.00 -1.04 -13.59
N ASP A 331 8.31 -0.53 -14.80
CA ASP A 331 7.30 -0.32 -15.84
C ASP A 331 6.57 -1.62 -16.21
N ALA A 332 7.30 -2.75 -16.26
CA ALA A 332 6.73 -4.05 -16.53
C ALA A 332 5.81 -4.53 -15.39
N GLY A 333 6.21 -4.28 -14.14
CA GLY A 333 5.42 -4.59 -12.97
C GLY A 333 4.08 -3.84 -12.95
N HIS A 334 4.07 -2.58 -13.38
CA HIS A 334 2.86 -1.75 -13.56
C HIS A 334 2.09 -1.99 -14.87
N HIS A 335 2.49 -2.99 -15.66
CA HIS A 335 1.88 -3.27 -16.97
C HIS A 335 1.94 -2.09 -17.96
N GLY A 336 2.92 -1.19 -17.78
CA GLY A 336 3.07 0.01 -18.59
C GLY A 336 3.72 -0.24 -19.95
N ILE A 337 4.31 -1.42 -20.18
CA ILE A 337 5.02 -1.73 -21.43
C ILE A 337 4.04 -2.20 -22.50
N THR A 338 3.35 -3.33 -22.28
CA THR A 338 2.44 -3.91 -23.27
C THR A 338 0.98 -3.87 -22.85
N HIS A 339 0.67 -3.45 -21.60
CA HIS A 339 -0.67 -3.50 -20.99
C HIS A 339 -1.25 -4.93 -20.88
N SER A 340 -0.39 -5.93 -21.07
CA SER A 340 -0.71 -7.35 -20.93
C SER A 340 -0.06 -7.88 -19.66
N PRO A 341 -0.85 -8.27 -18.64
CA PRO A 341 -0.32 -8.74 -17.37
C PRO A 341 0.62 -9.93 -17.50
N ILE A 342 0.38 -10.82 -18.47
CA ILE A 342 1.23 -12.02 -18.69
C ILE A 342 2.56 -11.62 -19.34
N VAL A 343 2.51 -10.83 -20.41
CA VAL A 343 3.72 -10.47 -21.16
C VAL A 343 4.62 -9.58 -20.32
N ASP A 344 4.05 -8.58 -19.67
CA ASP A 344 4.84 -7.66 -18.84
C ASP A 344 5.37 -8.37 -17.59
N ARG A 345 4.64 -9.33 -17.01
CA ARG A 345 5.19 -10.18 -15.94
C ARG A 345 6.39 -11.00 -16.40
N LEU A 346 6.38 -11.55 -17.62
CA LEU A 346 7.52 -12.29 -18.17
C LEU A 346 8.72 -11.38 -18.45
N ILE A 347 8.48 -10.17 -18.99
CA ILE A 347 9.53 -9.16 -19.17
C ILE A 347 10.12 -8.79 -17.81
N GLY A 348 9.26 -8.53 -16.82
CA GLY A 348 9.64 -8.24 -15.45
C GLY A 348 10.48 -9.35 -14.82
N SER A 349 10.07 -10.61 -14.96
CA SER A 349 10.84 -11.76 -14.44
C SER A 349 12.19 -11.93 -15.12
N PHE A 350 12.27 -11.69 -16.43
CA PHE A 350 13.55 -11.71 -17.13
C PHE A 350 14.49 -10.61 -16.62
N ILE A 351 13.98 -9.41 -16.36
CA ILE A 351 14.82 -8.27 -15.95
C ILE A 351 15.15 -8.33 -14.45
N ALA A 352 14.12 -8.37 -13.59
CA ALA A 352 14.28 -8.33 -12.15
C ALA A 352 14.87 -9.64 -11.61
N ASP A 353 14.32 -10.78 -12.00
CA ASP A 353 14.67 -12.06 -11.39
C ASP A 353 15.98 -12.60 -11.99
N LEU A 354 16.08 -12.73 -13.32
CA LEU A 354 17.24 -13.34 -13.99
C LEU A 354 18.47 -12.44 -14.00
N ILE A 355 18.30 -11.14 -14.26
CA ILE A 355 19.42 -10.19 -14.31
C ILE A 355 19.62 -9.50 -12.96
N GLY A 356 18.55 -9.11 -12.28
CA GLY A 356 18.62 -8.38 -11.01
C GLY A 356 18.68 -9.23 -9.74
N GLY A 357 18.30 -10.50 -9.80
CA GLY A 357 18.21 -11.38 -8.62
C GLY A 357 17.05 -11.07 -7.67
N LEU A 358 16.07 -10.26 -8.06
CA LEU A 358 14.95 -9.81 -7.23
C LEU A 358 13.64 -10.35 -7.78
N SER A 359 12.69 -10.75 -6.93
CA SER A 359 11.39 -11.26 -7.38
C SER A 359 10.47 -10.11 -7.79
N ILE A 360 10.13 -10.04 -9.09
CA ILE A 360 9.11 -9.11 -9.57
C ILE A 360 7.73 -9.42 -8.98
N GLY A 361 7.44 -10.67 -8.64
CA GLY A 361 6.21 -11.09 -8.01
C GLY A 361 6.04 -10.48 -6.61
N TRP A 362 7.10 -10.53 -5.79
CA TRP A 362 7.11 -9.86 -4.48
C TRP A 362 6.91 -8.36 -4.65
N TRP A 363 7.66 -7.75 -5.57
CA TRP A 363 7.61 -6.32 -5.80
C TRP A 363 6.20 -5.86 -6.18
N CYS A 364 5.50 -6.52 -7.11
CA CYS A 364 4.11 -6.14 -7.42
C CYS A 364 3.15 -6.39 -6.25
N ASP A 365 3.29 -7.50 -5.53
CA ASP A 365 2.40 -7.81 -4.39
C ASP A 365 2.49 -6.74 -3.28
N SER A 366 3.68 -6.16 -3.05
CA SER A 366 3.84 -5.05 -2.09
C SER A 366 3.55 -3.69 -2.71
N HIS A 367 4.17 -3.38 -3.84
CA HIS A 367 4.21 -2.03 -4.40
C HIS A 367 2.86 -1.61 -5.00
N ASP A 368 2.08 -2.55 -5.56
CA ASP A 368 0.73 -2.22 -6.02
C ASP A 368 -0.17 -1.80 -4.84
N VAL A 369 0.07 -2.32 -3.63
CA VAL A 369 -0.62 -1.87 -2.41
C VAL A 369 -0.15 -0.48 -2.01
N HIS A 370 1.16 -0.21 -2.05
CA HIS A 370 1.72 1.13 -1.79
C HIS A 370 1.01 2.19 -2.63
N HIS A 371 0.84 1.94 -3.91
CA HIS A 371 0.15 2.83 -4.85
C HIS A 371 -1.31 3.16 -4.51
N LEU A 372 -2.02 2.24 -3.86
CA LEU A 372 -3.42 2.42 -3.46
C LEU A 372 -3.55 3.20 -2.15
N VAL A 373 -2.65 2.97 -1.21
CA VAL A 373 -2.70 3.52 0.16
C VAL A 373 -1.40 4.24 0.53
N THR A 374 -0.86 5.00 -0.41
CA THR A 374 0.46 5.66 -0.33
C THR A 374 0.68 6.39 0.99
N ASN A 375 1.82 6.15 1.62
CA ASN A 375 2.26 6.64 2.92
C ASN A 375 1.36 6.30 4.12
N HIS A 376 0.39 5.39 4.00
CA HIS A 376 -0.44 5.01 5.13
C HIS A 376 0.32 4.12 6.13
N PRO A 377 0.51 4.52 7.41
CA PRO A 377 1.40 3.82 8.34
C PRO A 377 1.11 2.31 8.50
N GLU A 378 -0.16 1.91 8.62
CA GLU A 378 -0.57 0.50 8.82
C GLU A 378 -0.69 -0.33 7.52
N HIS A 379 -0.84 0.34 6.38
CA HIS A 379 -1.31 -0.30 5.15
C HIS A 379 -0.29 -0.28 4.02
N ASP A 380 0.62 0.69 4.02
CA ASP A 380 1.66 0.83 3.01
C ASP A 380 2.93 0.05 3.42
N PRO A 381 3.26 -1.06 2.73
CA PRO A 381 4.46 -1.84 3.05
C PRO A 381 5.77 -1.14 2.68
N ASP A 382 5.75 -0.14 1.79
CA ASP A 382 6.95 0.49 1.25
C ASP A 382 7.54 1.55 2.17
N ILE A 383 6.85 1.89 3.27
CA ILE A 383 7.37 2.76 4.34
C ILE A 383 7.59 2.01 5.68
N GLN A 384 7.33 0.71 5.72
CA GLN A 384 7.37 -0.13 6.92
C GLN A 384 8.75 -0.78 7.11
N HIS A 385 9.73 0.01 7.55
CA HIS A 385 11.14 -0.43 7.64
C HIS A 385 11.65 -0.71 9.05
N MET A 386 10.75 -0.99 10.00
CA MET A 386 11.15 -1.39 11.35
C MET A 386 12.08 -2.61 11.30
N PRO A 387 13.20 -2.61 12.06
CA PRO A 387 13.55 -1.66 13.13
C PRO A 387 14.39 -0.44 12.70
N PHE A 388 14.73 -0.28 11.41
CA PHE A 388 15.73 0.69 10.96
C PHE A 388 15.22 2.12 10.79
N PHE A 389 14.00 2.28 10.27
CA PHE A 389 13.38 3.59 10.08
C PHE A 389 11.92 3.58 10.55
N ALA A 390 11.54 4.70 11.14
CA ALA A 390 10.17 5.05 11.45
C ALA A 390 9.94 6.49 10.98
N ILE A 391 9.02 6.67 10.03
CA ILE A 391 8.73 7.97 9.40
C ILE A 391 7.47 8.64 9.95
N ASN A 392 6.87 8.01 10.97
CA ASN A 392 5.65 8.48 11.63
C ASN A 392 5.73 8.14 13.13
N PRO A 393 5.32 9.04 14.03
CA PRO A 393 5.25 8.77 15.48
C PRO A 393 4.46 7.52 15.86
N ARG A 394 3.43 7.15 15.09
CA ARG A 394 2.58 5.97 15.34
C ARG A 394 3.35 4.64 15.36
N PHE A 395 4.58 4.59 14.84
CA PHE A 395 5.45 3.41 14.96
C PHE A 395 6.01 3.22 16.38
N VAL A 396 5.99 4.26 17.22
CA VAL A 396 6.62 4.30 18.55
C VAL A 396 5.66 4.75 19.67
N GLU A 397 4.42 5.15 19.32
CA GLU A 397 3.40 5.52 20.28
C GLU A 397 2.86 4.30 21.05
N PRO A 398 2.83 4.34 22.39
CA PRO A 398 2.09 3.35 23.16
C PRO A 398 0.57 3.55 22.96
N GLU A 399 -0.21 2.47 22.84
CA GLU A 399 -1.68 2.58 22.82
C GLU A 399 -2.16 3.32 24.09
N SER A 400 -3.10 4.24 23.91
CA SER A 400 -3.69 5.02 25.01
C SER A 400 -4.33 4.09 26.04
N GLU A 401 -3.88 4.16 27.29
CA GLU A 401 -4.45 3.41 28.42
C GLU A 401 -5.97 3.64 28.52
N SER A 402 -6.78 2.63 28.19
CA SER A 402 -8.19 2.61 28.58
C SER A 402 -8.28 2.33 30.08
N THR A 403 -8.59 3.35 30.88
CA THR A 403 -8.76 3.20 32.33
C THR A 403 -10.11 2.55 32.62
N THR A 404 -10.17 1.24 32.81
CA THR A 404 -11.37 0.56 33.33
C THR A 404 -11.39 0.67 34.85
N THR A 405 -12.36 1.40 35.40
CA THR A 405 -12.70 1.31 36.84
C THR A 405 -13.74 0.22 37.01
N SER A 406 -13.34 -0.97 37.47
CA SER A 406 -14.30 -2.00 37.91
C SER A 406 -14.94 -1.55 39.21
N SER A 407 -16.26 -1.40 39.23
CA SER A 407 -17.07 -1.13 40.42
C SER A 407 -17.44 -2.41 41.17
N ASP A 408 -16.52 -3.35 41.28
CA ASP A 408 -16.70 -4.51 42.16
C ASP A 408 -16.28 -4.07 43.56
N GLY A 409 -17.27 -3.81 44.41
CA GLY A 409 -17.07 -3.44 45.80
C GLY A 409 -16.62 -4.65 46.60
N ASP A 410 -15.33 -4.69 46.92
CA ASP A 410 -14.83 -5.43 48.08
C ASP A 410 -15.00 -4.56 49.34
N GLU A 411 -15.48 -5.15 50.44
CA GLU A 411 -15.84 -4.49 51.72
C GLU A 411 -14.68 -3.78 52.45
N ASP A 412 -13.46 -3.83 51.93
CA ASP A 412 -12.25 -3.24 52.54
C ASP A 412 -11.68 -2.06 51.73
N GLY A 413 -12.51 -1.10 51.32
CA GLY A 413 -12.13 0.32 51.08
C GLY A 413 -10.90 0.64 50.21
N GLN A 414 -10.32 -0.31 49.50
CA GLN A 414 -9.13 -0.17 48.66
C GLN A 414 -9.48 -0.68 47.27
N SER A 415 -9.87 0.24 46.40
CA SER A 415 -9.96 0.01 44.96
C SER A 415 -8.61 -0.49 44.44
N LYS A 416 -8.45 -1.80 44.27
CA LYS A 416 -7.33 -2.38 43.52
C LYS A 416 -7.54 -2.06 42.04
N ARG A 417 -6.89 -0.99 41.57
CA ARG A 417 -6.65 -0.76 40.14
C ARG A 417 -5.88 -1.95 39.59
N ARG A 418 -6.55 -2.87 38.90
CA ARG A 418 -5.89 -3.86 38.05
C ARG A 418 -5.70 -3.23 36.67
N THR A 419 -4.49 -2.77 36.41
CA THR A 419 -4.06 -2.40 35.06
C THR A 419 -3.96 -3.68 34.24
N MET A 420 -4.89 -3.89 33.32
CA MET A 420 -4.79 -4.99 32.35
C MET A 420 -3.95 -4.49 31.18
N THR A 421 -2.68 -4.88 31.15
CA THR A 421 -1.76 -4.57 30.03
C THR A 421 -2.19 -5.37 28.81
N ILE A 422 -2.59 -4.71 27.73
CA ILE A 422 -2.71 -5.36 26.42
C ILE A 422 -1.84 -4.54 25.46
N ALA A 423 -0.56 -4.91 25.31
CA ALA A 423 0.40 -4.18 24.50
C ALA A 423 0.14 -4.37 22.99
N PRO A 424 0.49 -3.37 22.16
CA PRO A 424 1.83 -3.43 21.59
C PRO A 424 2.61 -2.11 21.72
N GLU A 425 3.89 -2.23 22.10
CA GLU A 425 4.93 -1.23 21.84
C GLU A 425 5.22 -1.23 20.32
N GLY A 426 4.31 -0.86 19.42
CA GLY A 426 4.55 -0.93 17.96
C GLY A 426 3.31 -0.89 17.07
N LEU A 427 3.49 -0.92 15.74
CA LEU A 427 2.41 -0.70 14.76
C LEU A 427 2.01 -1.99 14.03
N TRP A 428 0.71 -2.25 13.90
CA TRP A 428 0.22 -3.37 13.09
C TRP A 428 0.43 -3.12 11.58
N SER A 429 1.06 -4.08 10.89
CA SER A 429 1.15 -4.09 9.43
C SER A 429 0.11 -5.03 8.83
N THR A 430 -0.77 -4.49 7.99
CA THR A 430 -1.77 -5.30 7.29
C THR A 430 -1.21 -6.10 6.12
N TYR A 431 -0.09 -5.65 5.53
CA TYR A 431 0.65 -6.41 4.51
C TYR A 431 1.42 -7.58 5.10
N TYR A 432 2.30 -7.31 6.08
CA TYR A 432 3.10 -8.36 6.72
C TYR A 432 2.29 -9.23 7.68
N ARG A 433 1.09 -8.78 8.08
CA ARG A 433 0.17 -9.44 9.01
C ARG A 433 0.83 -9.74 10.36
N ARG A 434 1.53 -8.75 10.88
CA ARG A 434 2.18 -8.79 12.19
C ARG A 434 2.35 -7.38 12.75
N VAL A 435 2.53 -7.29 14.06
CA VAL A 435 2.99 -6.05 14.71
C VAL A 435 4.46 -5.83 14.36
N LEU A 436 4.78 -4.63 13.89
CA LEU A 436 6.13 -4.12 13.74
C LEU A 436 6.57 -3.56 15.10
N LEU A 437 7.23 -4.43 15.87
CA LEU A 437 7.59 -4.16 17.25
C LEU A 437 8.63 -3.04 17.37
N PHE A 438 8.40 -2.13 18.31
CA PHE A 438 9.37 -1.18 18.86
C PHE A 438 10.19 -1.88 19.96
N ASP A 439 10.94 -2.90 19.54
CA ASP A 439 11.76 -3.71 20.43
C ASP A 439 13.12 -3.05 20.76
N ALA A 440 14.01 -3.79 21.44
CA ALA A 440 15.34 -3.27 21.79
C ALA A 440 16.17 -2.83 20.57
N PRO A 441 16.27 -3.62 19.47
CA PRO A 441 16.85 -3.15 18.21
C PRO A 441 16.24 -1.84 17.69
N ALA A 442 14.90 -1.74 17.64
CA ALA A 442 14.24 -0.53 17.16
C ALA A 442 14.57 0.69 18.04
N ARG A 443 14.57 0.55 19.36
CA ARG A 443 14.97 1.62 20.29
C ARG A 443 16.38 2.15 20.02
N VAL A 444 17.31 1.27 19.61
CA VAL A 444 18.69 1.66 19.27
C VAL A 444 18.74 2.34 17.90
N PHE A 445 18.23 1.69 16.85
CA PHE A 445 18.33 2.22 15.49
C PHE A 445 17.55 3.52 15.31
N LEU A 446 16.31 3.60 15.81
CA LEU A 446 15.46 4.78 15.65
C LEU A 446 16.01 6.01 16.39
N LYS A 447 16.81 5.85 17.45
CA LYS A 447 17.51 6.96 18.13
C LYS A 447 18.56 7.65 17.23
N TYR A 448 19.12 6.91 16.27
CA TYR A 448 20.20 7.33 15.39
C TYR A 448 19.84 7.27 13.89
N GLN A 449 18.57 7.00 13.55
CA GLN A 449 18.13 6.70 12.19
C GLN A 449 18.51 7.79 11.16
N HIS A 450 18.40 9.07 11.52
CA HIS A 450 18.80 10.19 10.64
C HIS A 450 20.31 10.23 10.38
N GLN A 451 21.14 9.76 11.31
CA GLN A 451 22.61 9.69 11.14
C GLN A 451 23.01 8.44 10.35
N LEU A 452 22.28 7.35 10.57
CA LEU A 452 22.51 6.06 9.90
C LEU A 452 21.87 5.97 8.52
N TYR A 453 21.06 6.96 8.13
CA TYR A 453 20.22 6.94 6.93
C TYR A 453 20.98 6.45 5.69
N TYR A 454 22.04 7.15 5.27
CA TYR A 454 22.79 6.76 4.07
C TYR A 454 23.52 5.42 4.20
N VAL A 455 23.96 5.05 5.41
CA VAL A 455 24.62 3.76 5.66
C VAL A 455 23.63 2.62 5.47
N VAL A 456 22.44 2.73 6.05
CA VAL A 456 21.37 1.73 5.90
C VAL A 456 20.90 1.67 4.44
N MET A 457 20.70 2.83 3.78
CA MET A 457 20.29 2.89 2.38
C MET A 457 21.33 2.27 1.42
N SER A 458 22.62 2.33 1.76
CA SER A 458 23.70 1.66 1.02
C SER A 458 23.57 0.13 0.99
N LEU A 459 22.89 -0.43 2.00
CA LEU A 459 22.62 -1.87 2.15
C LEU A 459 21.20 -2.26 1.75
N GLY A 460 20.38 -1.30 1.29
CA GLY A 460 18.96 -1.53 0.97
C GLY A 460 18.71 -2.68 0.01
N ARG A 461 19.61 -2.91 -0.97
CA ARG A 461 19.48 -4.02 -1.93
C ARG A 461 19.48 -5.39 -1.26
N PHE A 462 20.23 -5.58 -0.19
CA PHE A 462 20.26 -6.86 0.54
C PHE A 462 18.92 -7.14 1.22
N ASN A 463 18.26 -6.10 1.73
CA ASN A 463 16.90 -6.21 2.25
C ASN A 463 15.89 -6.61 1.16
N LEU A 464 16.05 -6.10 -0.07
CA LEU A 464 15.21 -6.51 -1.21
C LEU A 464 15.36 -8.01 -1.55
N TYR A 465 16.57 -8.59 -1.44
CA TYR A 465 16.75 -10.04 -1.59
C TYR A 465 16.04 -10.83 -0.49
N ALA A 466 16.20 -10.43 0.77
CA ALA A 466 15.53 -11.06 1.90
C ALA A 466 14.00 -11.08 1.71
N ASN A 467 13.42 -9.96 1.29
CA ASN A 467 11.99 -9.88 1.02
C ASN A 467 11.57 -10.72 -0.19
N SER A 468 12.32 -10.66 -1.29
CA SER A 468 12.07 -11.44 -2.51
C SER A 468 12.04 -12.95 -2.22
N TYR A 469 13.06 -13.46 -1.55
CA TYR A 469 13.20 -14.90 -1.30
C TYR A 469 12.23 -15.36 -0.21
N GLY A 470 12.00 -14.56 0.82
CA GLY A 470 10.99 -14.84 1.84
C GLY A 470 9.58 -14.92 1.25
N PHE A 471 9.25 -14.04 0.31
CA PHE A 471 7.98 -14.08 -0.42
C PHE A 471 7.84 -15.36 -1.25
N LEU A 472 8.84 -15.70 -2.05
CA LEU A 472 8.80 -16.90 -2.90
C LEU A 472 8.73 -18.19 -2.07
N ALA A 473 9.46 -18.27 -0.95
CA ALA A 473 9.38 -19.38 -0.01
C ALA A 473 7.96 -19.55 0.56
N LYS A 474 7.35 -18.45 1.03
CA LYS A 474 5.96 -18.45 1.51
C LYS A 474 4.97 -18.85 0.41
N ARG A 475 5.19 -18.38 -0.82
CA ARG A 475 4.34 -18.72 -1.97
C ARG A 475 4.46 -20.20 -2.36
N ALA A 476 5.68 -20.73 -2.40
CA ALA A 476 5.93 -22.15 -2.64
C ALA A 476 5.29 -23.03 -1.55
N TRP A 477 5.43 -22.65 -0.28
CA TRP A 477 4.80 -23.33 0.84
C TRP A 477 3.26 -23.40 0.70
N ARG A 478 2.61 -22.27 0.38
CA ARG A 478 1.15 -22.20 0.17
C ARG A 478 0.66 -23.12 -0.95
N LEU A 479 1.45 -23.27 -2.01
CA LEU A 479 1.11 -24.15 -3.13
C LEU A 479 1.37 -25.63 -2.81
N ALA A 480 2.40 -25.94 -2.03
CA ALA A 480 2.74 -27.30 -1.62
C ALA A 480 1.78 -27.86 -0.54
N PHE A 481 1.32 -27.00 0.38
CA PHE A 481 0.48 -27.37 1.52
C PHE A 481 -0.81 -26.55 1.58
N PRO A 482 -1.73 -26.71 0.60
CA PRO A 482 -3.00 -26.01 0.63
C PRO A 482 -3.82 -26.43 1.87
N GLY A 483 -4.10 -25.46 2.76
CA GLY A 483 -4.99 -25.64 3.90
C GLY A 483 -4.36 -25.75 5.29
N GLN A 484 -3.03 -25.82 5.42
CA GLN A 484 -2.35 -25.92 6.73
C GLN A 484 -1.96 -24.56 7.37
N ASN A 485 -2.35 -23.43 6.78
CA ASN A 485 -1.95 -22.10 7.26
C ASN A 485 -2.81 -21.52 8.42
N GLY A 486 -3.58 -22.35 9.12
CA GLY A 486 -4.37 -21.92 10.28
C GLY A 486 -3.67 -22.05 11.63
N GLY A 487 -2.38 -22.38 11.70
CA GLY A 487 -1.76 -22.79 12.98
C GLY A 487 -0.25 -22.60 13.07
N ALA A 488 0.26 -21.43 12.73
CA ALA A 488 1.65 -21.06 13.03
C ALA A 488 1.78 -19.93 14.09
N LEU A 489 0.72 -19.70 14.87
CA LEU A 489 0.79 -19.00 16.14
C LEU A 489 0.00 -19.85 17.14
N GLY A 490 0.70 -20.42 18.12
CA GLY A 490 0.11 -21.27 19.15
C GLY A 490 -0.98 -20.53 19.92
N GLY A 491 -2.06 -21.24 20.23
CA GLY A 491 -3.25 -20.74 20.93
C GLY A 491 -3.05 -20.41 22.41
N ASP A 492 -1.81 -20.20 22.87
CA ASP A 492 -1.53 -19.77 24.23
C ASP A 492 -0.91 -18.38 24.17
N GLY A 493 -1.63 -17.37 24.67
CA GLY A 493 -1.24 -15.96 24.73
C GLY A 493 0.00 -15.70 25.59
N LYS A 494 1.15 -16.25 25.20
CA LYS A 494 2.48 -15.89 25.70
C LYS A 494 3.22 -15.14 24.60
N VAL A 495 3.41 -13.85 24.84
CA VAL A 495 4.41 -13.04 24.18
C VAL A 495 5.77 -13.70 24.44
N LEU A 496 6.33 -14.39 23.44
CA LEU A 496 7.74 -14.77 23.46
C LEU A 496 8.55 -13.51 23.17
N GLY A 497 8.91 -12.80 24.23
CA GLY A 497 10.03 -11.86 24.20
C GLY A 497 11.31 -12.64 23.95
N GLY A 498 12.03 -12.29 22.89
CA GLY A 498 13.30 -12.92 22.55
C GLY A 498 13.84 -12.41 21.23
N ALA A 499 15.00 -11.78 21.29
CA ALA A 499 15.76 -11.21 20.19
C ALA A 499 15.82 -12.07 18.91
N GLY A 500 15.82 -11.39 17.76
CA GLY A 500 16.50 -11.89 16.56
C GLY A 500 15.59 -12.11 15.36
N GLY A 501 15.88 -11.37 14.28
CA GLY A 501 15.67 -11.93 12.94
C GLY A 501 16.48 -13.22 12.78
N LEU A 502 16.04 -14.09 11.87
CA LEU A 502 16.47 -15.48 11.66
C LEU A 502 15.70 -16.49 12.52
N ASP A 503 14.46 -16.82 12.16
CA ASP A 503 13.95 -18.16 12.49
C ASP A 503 12.93 -18.72 11.48
N VAL A 504 13.36 -18.75 10.21
CA VAL A 504 12.82 -19.70 9.21
C VAL A 504 13.90 -20.75 8.86
N CYS A 505 15.09 -20.67 9.47
CA CYS A 505 16.19 -21.59 9.20
C CYS A 505 16.23 -22.80 10.15
N ALA A 506 15.69 -22.73 11.37
CA ALA A 506 15.78 -23.86 12.32
C ALA A 506 14.92 -25.08 11.94
N GLY A 507 14.00 -24.95 10.98
CA GLY A 507 13.20 -26.07 10.45
C GLY A 507 13.74 -26.67 9.14
N LEU A 508 14.86 -26.16 8.61
CA LEU A 508 15.43 -26.57 7.32
C LEU A 508 16.70 -27.41 7.45
N GLU A 509 17.24 -27.60 8.65
CA GLU A 509 18.44 -28.44 8.87
C GLU A 509 18.18 -29.93 8.59
N ASP A 510 16.91 -30.37 8.56
CA ASP A 510 16.49 -31.73 8.20
C ASP A 510 15.76 -31.85 6.84
N ALA A 511 15.79 -30.81 6.01
CA ALA A 511 15.13 -30.83 4.70
C ALA A 511 15.95 -31.63 3.66
N ASP A 512 15.78 -32.95 3.71
CA ASP A 512 16.36 -33.92 2.78
C ASP A 512 16.04 -33.58 1.31
N ALA A 513 16.97 -33.92 0.39
CA ALA A 513 16.90 -33.69 -1.06
C ALA A 513 15.61 -34.25 -1.71
N SER A 514 14.86 -35.10 -0.99
CA SER A 514 13.55 -35.61 -1.40
C SER A 514 12.47 -34.52 -1.56
N VAL A 515 12.54 -33.39 -0.84
CA VAL A 515 11.51 -32.32 -0.89
C VAL A 515 11.57 -31.56 -2.22
N VAL A 516 12.76 -31.18 -2.67
CA VAL A 516 12.97 -30.53 -3.97
C VAL A 516 12.54 -31.46 -5.12
N SER A 517 12.80 -32.78 -5.00
CA SER A 517 12.34 -33.77 -5.97
C SER A 517 10.81 -33.96 -6.01
N LYS A 518 10.12 -33.72 -4.88
CA LYS A 518 8.65 -33.76 -4.78
C LYS A 518 8.00 -32.48 -5.32
N ILE A 519 8.67 -31.33 -5.22
CA ILE A 519 8.24 -30.05 -5.79
C ILE A 519 8.31 -30.06 -7.33
N LEU A 520 9.32 -30.73 -7.91
CA LEU A 520 9.58 -30.74 -9.35
C LEU A 520 8.90 -31.88 -10.12
N ARG A 521 8.26 -32.85 -9.46
CA ARG A 521 7.49 -33.91 -10.15
C ARG A 521 6.04 -33.48 -10.35
N PRO A 522 5.53 -33.37 -11.58
CA PRO A 522 4.10 -33.21 -11.81
C PRO A 522 3.40 -34.47 -11.29
N ARG A 523 2.70 -34.37 -10.16
CA ARG A 523 1.86 -35.48 -9.70
C ARG A 523 0.75 -35.68 -10.72
N GLY A 524 0.72 -36.87 -11.31
CA GLY A 524 -0.29 -37.29 -12.27
C GLY A 524 -1.69 -37.02 -11.74
N VAL A 525 -2.44 -36.24 -12.51
CA VAL A 525 -3.85 -35.93 -12.27
C VAL A 525 -4.65 -37.22 -12.32
N LYS A 526 -4.94 -37.82 -11.16
CA LYS A 526 -6.03 -38.78 -11.07
C LYS A 526 -7.32 -37.99 -11.28
N ARG A 527 -7.92 -38.14 -12.47
CA ARG A 527 -9.24 -37.61 -12.86
C ARG A 527 -10.28 -38.06 -11.84
N ALA A 528 -10.59 -37.22 -10.86
CA ALA A 528 -11.89 -37.27 -10.20
C ALA A 528 -12.91 -36.70 -11.18
N ARG A 529 -13.78 -37.56 -11.74
CA ARG A 529 -14.94 -37.14 -12.53
C ARG A 529 -15.92 -36.44 -11.59
N GLY A 530 -15.82 -35.11 -11.52
CA GLY A 530 -16.79 -34.20 -10.92
C GLY A 530 -16.76 -32.89 -11.71
N SER A 531 -17.90 -32.47 -12.24
CA SER A 531 -18.03 -31.46 -13.32
C SER A 531 -17.79 -30.00 -12.91
N SER A 532 -16.92 -29.73 -11.94
CA SER A 532 -16.48 -28.38 -11.54
C SER A 532 -14.98 -28.11 -11.73
N GLY A 533 -14.22 -29.09 -12.28
CA GLY A 533 -12.75 -29.12 -12.23
C GLY A 533 -11.94 -28.38 -13.30
N SER A 534 -12.53 -27.61 -14.24
CA SER A 534 -11.75 -27.09 -15.38
C SER A 534 -11.10 -25.71 -15.15
N ALA A 535 -11.74 -24.80 -14.41
CA ALA A 535 -11.24 -23.43 -14.24
C ALA A 535 -10.21 -23.31 -13.09
N ASN A 536 -10.38 -24.11 -12.03
CA ASN A 536 -9.51 -24.07 -10.85
C ASN A 536 -8.12 -24.65 -11.15
N GLY A 537 -8.04 -25.77 -11.89
CA GLY A 537 -6.76 -26.34 -12.32
C GLY A 537 -5.95 -25.40 -13.23
N ALA A 538 -6.64 -24.61 -14.06
CA ALA A 538 -5.99 -23.62 -14.92
C ALA A 538 -5.41 -22.44 -14.12
N ARG A 539 -6.11 -21.96 -13.08
CA ARG A 539 -5.66 -20.84 -12.22
C ARG A 539 -4.50 -21.23 -11.30
N ASP A 540 -4.58 -22.39 -10.65
CA ASP A 540 -3.47 -22.90 -9.84
C ASP A 540 -2.25 -23.23 -10.72
N GLY A 541 -2.50 -23.71 -11.95
CA GLY A 541 -1.48 -23.87 -12.98
C GLY A 541 -0.78 -22.56 -13.35
N ALA A 542 -1.52 -21.45 -13.50
CA ALA A 542 -0.92 -20.15 -13.80
C ALA A 542 -0.04 -19.62 -12.65
N LYS A 543 -0.50 -19.75 -11.39
CA LYS A 543 0.30 -19.35 -10.21
C LYS A 543 1.58 -20.16 -10.08
N LEU A 544 1.48 -21.47 -10.30
CA LEU A 544 2.61 -22.38 -10.30
C LEU A 544 3.56 -22.07 -11.45
N PHE A 545 3.04 -21.77 -12.64
CA PHE A 545 3.84 -21.36 -13.79
C PHE A 545 4.68 -20.13 -13.47
N HIS A 546 4.07 -19.05 -12.94
CA HIS A 546 4.82 -17.86 -12.55
C HIS A 546 5.87 -18.16 -11.48
N LEU A 547 5.53 -18.94 -10.44
CA LEU A 547 6.51 -19.33 -9.42
C LEU A 547 7.70 -20.08 -10.02
N ILE A 548 7.45 -21.04 -10.92
CA ILE A 548 8.51 -21.80 -11.59
C ILE A 548 9.39 -20.87 -12.43
N VAL A 549 8.80 -19.93 -13.16
CA VAL A 549 9.54 -18.94 -13.96
C VAL A 549 10.43 -18.10 -13.06
N GLU A 550 9.90 -17.50 -11.98
CA GLU A 550 10.67 -16.65 -11.07
C GLU A 550 11.82 -17.43 -10.43
N VAL A 551 11.55 -18.63 -9.90
CA VAL A 551 12.57 -19.48 -9.27
C VAL A 551 13.64 -19.91 -10.27
N SER A 552 13.25 -20.29 -11.50
CA SER A 552 14.20 -20.66 -12.55
C SER A 552 15.10 -19.49 -12.92
N CYS A 553 14.52 -18.29 -13.03
CA CYS A 553 15.26 -17.07 -13.31
C CYS A 553 16.26 -16.75 -12.19
N LEU A 554 15.87 -16.89 -10.91
CA LEU A 554 16.76 -16.68 -9.77
C LEU A 554 17.89 -17.73 -9.69
N VAL A 555 17.62 -18.99 -10.03
CA VAL A 555 18.66 -20.04 -10.12
C VAL A 555 19.67 -19.68 -11.20
N LEU A 556 19.20 -19.21 -12.36
CA LEU A 556 20.06 -18.74 -13.44
C LEU A 556 20.84 -17.48 -13.03
N PHE A 557 20.22 -16.57 -12.26
CA PHE A 557 20.89 -15.40 -11.69
C PHE A 557 22.10 -15.81 -10.86
N TRP A 558 21.90 -16.67 -9.85
CA TRP A 558 23.00 -17.13 -9.00
C TRP A 558 24.02 -18.00 -9.74
N SER A 559 23.62 -18.64 -10.84
CA SER A 559 24.55 -19.35 -11.71
C SER A 559 25.51 -18.37 -12.40
N TRP A 560 25.01 -17.33 -13.09
CA TRP A 560 25.91 -16.40 -13.79
C TRP A 560 26.62 -15.45 -12.82
N PHE A 561 25.95 -14.96 -11.78
CA PHE A 561 26.54 -14.02 -10.84
C PHE A 561 27.45 -14.74 -9.83
N GLY A 562 26.97 -15.81 -9.19
CA GLY A 562 27.74 -16.56 -8.19
C GLY A 562 28.87 -17.37 -8.81
N VAL A 563 28.58 -18.21 -9.81
CA VAL A 563 29.60 -19.07 -10.43
C VAL A 563 30.39 -18.31 -11.50
N GLY A 564 29.71 -17.61 -12.41
CA GLY A 564 30.37 -16.90 -13.51
C GLY A 564 31.18 -15.68 -13.08
N VAL A 565 30.56 -14.74 -12.35
CA VAL A 565 31.21 -13.50 -11.91
C VAL A 565 32.08 -13.74 -10.68
N LEU A 566 31.49 -14.10 -9.53
CA LEU A 566 32.25 -14.23 -8.28
C LEU A 566 33.25 -15.39 -8.33
N GLY A 567 32.91 -16.50 -9.01
CA GLY A 567 33.82 -17.62 -9.21
C GLY A 567 35.06 -17.26 -10.04
N SER A 568 34.94 -16.30 -10.96
CA SER A 568 36.10 -15.79 -11.73
C SER A 568 37.03 -14.90 -10.90
N ILE A 569 36.55 -14.35 -9.78
CA ILE A 569 37.34 -13.46 -8.93
C ILE A 569 38.19 -14.28 -7.96
N ARG A 570 39.50 -14.00 -7.91
CA ARG A 570 40.43 -14.68 -6.99
C ARG A 570 40.44 -13.97 -5.63
N GLY A 571 40.32 -14.76 -4.56
CA GLY A 571 40.37 -14.27 -3.18
C GLY A 571 39.01 -13.83 -2.63
N TRP A 572 38.70 -14.26 -1.41
CA TRP A 572 37.42 -13.98 -0.76
C TRP A 572 37.22 -12.50 -0.42
N GLY A 573 38.29 -11.78 -0.06
CA GLY A 573 38.21 -10.34 0.19
C GLY A 573 37.79 -9.54 -1.04
N MET A 574 38.36 -9.86 -2.21
CA MET A 574 37.99 -9.19 -3.48
C MET A 574 36.58 -9.53 -3.92
N ARG A 575 36.12 -10.77 -3.72
CA ARG A 575 34.73 -11.17 -3.97
C ARG A 575 33.76 -10.37 -3.10
N LEU A 576 34.06 -10.26 -1.80
CA LEU A 576 33.24 -9.49 -0.87
C LEU A 576 33.19 -8.01 -1.28
N MET A 577 34.32 -7.41 -1.62
CA MET A 577 34.36 -6.02 -2.08
C MET A 577 33.60 -5.82 -3.39
N TYR A 578 33.71 -6.74 -4.34
CA TYR A 578 32.96 -6.68 -5.61
C TYR A 578 31.45 -6.70 -5.36
N VAL A 579 30.99 -7.58 -4.47
CA VAL A 579 29.58 -7.63 -4.04
C VAL A 579 29.18 -6.30 -3.38
N LEU A 580 29.94 -5.83 -2.39
CA LEU A 580 29.61 -4.59 -1.68
C LEU A 580 29.52 -3.39 -2.62
N VAL A 581 30.53 -3.16 -3.48
CA VAL A 581 30.54 -2.02 -4.40
C VAL A 581 29.40 -2.11 -5.41
N SER A 582 29.22 -3.26 -6.07
CA SER A 582 28.14 -3.42 -7.07
C SER A 582 26.74 -3.20 -6.48
N HIS A 583 26.55 -3.48 -5.19
CA HIS A 583 25.28 -3.28 -4.51
C HIS A 583 25.13 -1.83 -3.99
N ILE A 584 26.18 -1.24 -3.42
CA ILE A 584 26.16 0.16 -2.93
C ILE A 584 25.94 1.14 -4.08
N VAL A 585 26.48 0.88 -5.28
CA VAL A 585 26.28 1.75 -6.45
C VAL A 585 24.81 1.88 -6.85
N THR A 586 23.94 0.94 -6.46
CA THR A 586 22.49 1.04 -6.68
C THR A 586 21.77 1.93 -5.66
N SER A 587 22.42 2.30 -4.55
CA SER A 587 21.80 3.04 -3.45
C SER A 587 21.24 4.43 -3.78
N PRO A 588 21.75 5.20 -4.77
CA PRO A 588 21.10 6.46 -5.16
C PRO A 588 19.64 6.26 -5.59
N LEU A 589 19.31 5.13 -6.20
CA LEU A 589 17.92 4.77 -6.52
C LEU A 589 17.07 4.61 -5.26
N HIS A 590 17.57 3.87 -4.27
CA HIS A 590 16.82 3.68 -3.02
C HIS A 590 16.57 5.02 -2.33
N VAL A 591 17.59 5.90 -2.28
CA VAL A 591 17.48 7.25 -1.72
C VAL A 591 16.43 8.06 -2.49
N GLN A 592 16.46 8.05 -3.82
CA GLN A 592 15.49 8.77 -4.64
C GLN A 592 14.04 8.33 -4.38
N ILE A 593 13.80 7.02 -4.31
CA ILE A 593 12.45 6.49 -4.10
C ILE A 593 11.94 6.92 -2.72
N VAL A 594 12.67 6.62 -1.65
CA VAL A 594 12.21 6.98 -0.30
C VAL A 594 12.13 8.49 -0.10
N LEU A 595 12.96 9.28 -0.78
CA LEU A 595 12.92 10.74 -0.69
C LEU A 595 11.57 11.30 -1.14
N SER A 596 10.93 10.66 -2.11
CA SER A 596 9.64 11.12 -2.63
C SER A 596 8.46 10.78 -1.72
N HIS A 597 8.68 9.96 -0.70
CA HIS A 597 7.66 9.48 0.24
C HIS A 597 7.92 9.90 1.68
N PHE A 598 9.13 9.67 2.21
CA PHE A 598 9.53 9.99 3.58
C PHE A 598 9.52 11.50 3.85
N ALA A 599 9.74 12.30 2.79
CA ALA A 599 9.66 13.75 2.89
C ALA A 599 8.21 14.25 2.87
N GLN A 600 7.23 13.41 2.57
CA GLN A 600 5.83 13.79 2.39
C GLN A 600 4.96 13.35 3.55
N CYS A 601 3.72 13.85 3.57
CA CYS A 601 2.78 13.60 4.64
C CYS A 601 2.46 12.09 4.75
N SER A 602 2.46 11.57 5.98
CA SER A 602 2.00 10.20 6.31
C SER A 602 0.75 10.21 7.19
N ALA A 603 0.08 11.37 7.30
CA ALA A 603 -1.19 11.47 8.02
C ALA A 603 -2.28 10.68 7.28
N ASP A 604 -3.05 9.92 8.05
CA ASP A 604 -4.29 9.32 7.56
C ASP A 604 -5.41 10.35 7.66
N LEU A 605 -5.80 10.89 6.51
CA LEU A 605 -6.92 11.81 6.37
C LEU A 605 -8.27 11.08 6.35
N GLY A 606 -8.27 9.74 6.38
CA GLY A 606 -9.46 8.92 6.50
C GLY A 606 -10.12 8.60 5.16
N LEU A 607 -11.33 8.05 5.24
CA LEU A 607 -12.00 7.35 4.13
C LEU A 607 -12.49 8.25 2.99
N TYR A 608 -12.62 9.54 3.27
CA TYR A 608 -13.25 10.51 2.39
C TYR A 608 -12.26 11.29 1.53
N GLU A 609 -10.96 11.11 1.78
CA GLU A 609 -9.92 11.62 0.89
C GLU A 609 -10.01 10.91 -0.46
N SER A 610 -10.06 11.68 -1.55
CA SER A 610 -10.05 11.12 -2.90
C SER A 610 -8.67 10.58 -3.26
N PHE A 611 -8.63 9.59 -4.17
CA PHE A 611 -7.39 9.06 -4.72
C PHE A 611 -6.42 10.15 -5.20
N PRO A 612 -6.80 11.10 -6.08
CA PRO A 612 -5.86 12.11 -6.56
C PRO A 612 -5.38 13.07 -5.45
N SER A 613 -6.23 13.41 -4.48
CA SER A 613 -5.85 14.24 -3.32
C SER A 613 -4.77 13.56 -2.48
N ARG A 614 -4.94 12.25 -2.20
CA ARG A 614 -3.94 11.43 -1.53
C ARG A 614 -2.63 11.43 -2.29
N GLN A 615 -2.64 11.07 -3.57
CA GLN A 615 -1.40 10.96 -4.35
C GLN A 615 -0.64 12.29 -4.42
N LEU A 616 -1.32 13.43 -4.60
CA LEU A 616 -0.67 14.76 -4.60
C LEU A 616 -0.06 15.14 -3.24
N ARG A 617 -0.63 14.66 -2.13
CA ARG A 617 -0.19 15.00 -0.77
C ARG A 617 0.93 14.09 -0.27
N THR A 618 0.91 12.82 -0.65
CA THR A 618 1.81 11.79 -0.10
C THR A 618 3.00 11.49 -1.00
N THR A 619 3.09 12.15 -2.16
CA THR A 619 4.20 12.01 -3.10
C THR A 619 4.73 13.36 -3.54
N MET A 620 5.96 13.38 -4.05
CA MET A 620 6.59 14.58 -4.62
C MET A 620 7.52 14.22 -5.75
N ASP A 621 7.79 15.21 -6.60
CA ASP A 621 8.78 15.07 -7.66
C ASP A 621 10.15 15.63 -7.25
N VAL A 622 11.20 15.07 -7.84
CA VAL A 622 12.56 15.57 -7.71
C VAL A 622 12.92 16.42 -8.92
N LEU A 623 13.18 17.70 -8.69
CA LEU A 623 13.62 18.63 -9.72
C LEU A 623 14.96 18.19 -10.27
N CYS A 624 14.97 17.96 -11.57
CA CYS A 624 16.14 17.48 -12.29
C CYS A 624 16.10 17.97 -13.75
N PRO A 625 17.22 18.47 -14.29
CA PRO A 625 17.29 18.87 -15.69
C PRO A 625 17.14 17.65 -16.63
N PRO A 626 16.53 17.79 -17.82
CA PRO A 626 16.22 16.66 -18.70
C PRO A 626 17.41 15.76 -19.08
N TRP A 627 18.63 16.29 -19.13
CA TRP A 627 19.82 15.51 -19.47
C TRP A 627 20.23 14.49 -18.38
N LEU A 628 19.73 14.65 -17.15
CA LEU A 628 19.91 13.70 -16.05
C LEU A 628 18.76 12.69 -15.91
N ASP A 629 17.73 12.75 -16.76
CA ASP A 629 16.58 11.85 -16.68
C ASP A 629 16.97 10.39 -16.74
N PHE A 630 18.02 10.06 -17.49
CA PHE A 630 18.50 8.68 -17.57
C PHE A 630 18.95 8.17 -16.20
N LEU A 631 19.58 9.02 -15.36
CA LEU A 631 20.04 8.62 -14.05
C LEU A 631 18.86 8.29 -13.12
N HIS A 632 17.81 9.10 -13.17
CA HIS A 632 16.61 8.92 -12.34
C HIS A 632 15.58 7.95 -12.94
N GLY A 633 15.77 7.55 -14.19
CA GLY A 633 14.91 6.64 -14.92
C GLY A 633 13.50 7.17 -15.20
N GLY A 634 13.21 8.46 -14.96
CA GLY A 634 11.85 9.00 -15.02
C GLY A 634 11.06 8.86 -13.72
N LEU A 635 11.56 8.09 -12.73
CA LEU A 635 10.93 7.91 -11.42
C LEU A 635 11.29 8.98 -10.40
N HIS A 636 11.89 10.07 -10.86
CA HIS A 636 11.86 11.35 -10.13
C HIS A 636 10.50 12.05 -10.29
N MET A 637 9.62 11.56 -11.16
CA MET A 637 8.28 12.10 -11.38
C MET A 637 7.20 11.29 -10.67
N GLN A 638 7.37 11.09 -9.35
CA GLN A 638 6.52 10.19 -8.56
C GLN A 638 5.07 10.63 -8.52
N VAL A 639 4.76 11.93 -8.52
CA VAL A 639 3.37 12.39 -8.48
C VAL A 639 2.62 11.93 -9.73
N THR A 640 3.21 12.14 -10.90
CA THR A 640 2.63 11.72 -12.18
C THR A 640 2.57 10.21 -12.29
N HIS A 641 3.61 9.52 -11.78
CA HIS A 641 3.65 8.07 -11.76
C HIS A 641 2.54 7.47 -10.90
N HIS A 642 2.32 7.98 -9.68
CA HIS A 642 1.29 7.52 -8.77
C HIS A 642 -0.12 7.77 -9.27
N LEU A 643 -0.35 8.89 -9.95
CA LEU A 643 -1.64 9.18 -10.58
C LEU A 643 -1.89 8.31 -11.82
N PHE A 644 -0.84 7.99 -12.59
CA PHE A 644 -0.96 7.26 -13.86
C PHE A 644 0.13 6.17 -14.04
N PRO A 645 0.09 5.10 -13.25
CA PRO A 645 1.22 4.15 -13.13
C PRO A 645 1.47 3.33 -14.40
N ARG A 646 0.44 3.14 -15.23
CA ARG A 646 0.56 2.45 -16.52
C ARG A 646 1.20 3.29 -17.64
N ILE A 647 1.52 4.55 -17.39
CA ILE A 647 2.21 5.38 -18.40
C ILE A 647 3.68 4.95 -18.45
N PRO A 648 4.20 4.58 -19.64
CA PRO A 648 5.63 4.28 -19.79
C PRO A 648 6.50 5.42 -19.28
N ARG A 649 7.57 5.12 -18.53
CA ARG A 649 8.35 6.16 -17.84
C ARG A 649 8.92 7.28 -18.72
N HIS A 650 9.23 6.95 -19.98
CA HIS A 650 9.76 7.91 -20.96
C HIS A 650 8.73 8.98 -21.39
N ASN A 651 7.45 8.79 -21.04
CA ASN A 651 6.39 9.76 -21.25
C ASN A 651 6.06 10.58 -19.99
N LEU A 652 6.50 10.16 -18.79
CA LEU A 652 6.08 10.76 -17.52
C LEU A 652 6.36 12.26 -17.45
N ARG A 653 7.57 12.71 -17.82
CA ARG A 653 7.90 14.15 -17.83
C ARG A 653 6.96 14.97 -18.70
N ALA A 654 6.65 14.48 -19.91
CA ALA A 654 5.77 15.19 -20.83
C ALA A 654 4.33 15.24 -20.31
N VAL A 655 3.86 14.16 -19.67
CA VAL A 655 2.53 14.10 -19.06
C VAL A 655 2.46 15.03 -17.84
N ARG A 656 3.50 15.02 -17.01
CA ARG A 656 3.64 15.92 -15.87
C ARG A 656 3.53 17.39 -16.30
N ASP A 657 4.38 17.78 -17.23
CA ASP A 657 4.57 19.17 -17.64
C ASP A 657 3.36 19.73 -18.40
N ARG A 658 2.57 18.87 -19.07
CA ARG A 658 1.43 19.29 -19.88
C ARG A 658 0.07 19.16 -19.19
N TYR A 659 -0.05 18.34 -18.16
CA TYR A 659 -1.34 18.00 -17.57
C TYR A 659 -1.34 18.04 -16.04
N VAL A 660 -0.39 17.36 -15.39
CA VAL A 660 -0.47 17.12 -13.94
C VAL A 660 -0.19 18.39 -13.13
N ARG A 661 0.80 19.19 -13.54
CA ARG A 661 1.10 20.47 -12.89
C ARG A 661 -0.08 21.43 -12.98
N ASP A 662 -0.60 21.65 -14.19
CA ASP A 662 -1.77 22.52 -14.41
C ASP A 662 -2.99 22.06 -13.61
N PHE A 663 -3.22 20.75 -13.52
CA PHE A 663 -4.28 20.18 -12.68
C PHE A 663 -4.05 20.52 -11.19
N ALA A 664 -2.85 20.27 -10.67
CA ALA A 664 -2.53 20.51 -9.26
C ALA A 664 -2.53 22.01 -8.89
N ASP A 665 -2.07 22.87 -9.81
CA ASP A 665 -2.07 24.32 -9.67
C ASP A 665 -3.50 24.87 -9.65
N LEU A 666 -4.34 24.43 -10.59
CA LEU A 666 -5.76 24.81 -10.64
C LEU A 666 -6.47 24.46 -9.33
N TRP A 667 -6.29 23.23 -8.85
CA TRP A 667 -6.94 22.74 -7.64
C TRP A 667 -6.41 23.40 -6.37
N GLY A 668 -5.13 23.74 -6.32
CA GLY A 668 -4.58 24.46 -5.19
C GLY A 668 -4.95 25.95 -5.17
N ALA A 669 -5.00 26.60 -6.33
CA ALA A 669 -5.38 28.02 -6.44
C ALA A 669 -6.86 28.25 -6.12
N THR A 670 -7.72 27.33 -6.52
CA THR A 670 -9.16 27.37 -6.22
C THR A 670 -9.45 27.01 -4.75
N HIS A 671 -8.57 26.27 -4.08
CA HIS A 671 -8.80 25.75 -2.73
C HIS A 671 -7.50 25.75 -1.90
N PRO A 672 -7.08 26.90 -1.33
CA PRO A 672 -5.87 27.00 -0.55
C PRO A 672 -5.91 26.10 0.70
N ARG A 673 -4.82 25.37 0.97
CA ARG A 673 -4.66 24.53 2.17
C ARG A 673 -4.85 25.34 3.47
N SER A 674 -5.40 24.69 4.50
CA SER A 674 -5.65 25.32 5.81
C SER A 674 -4.34 25.75 6.50
N ARG A 675 -4.42 26.67 7.46
CA ARG A 675 -3.23 27.21 8.16
C ARG A 675 -2.38 26.12 8.83
N THR A 676 -3.01 25.07 9.37
CA THR A 676 -2.34 23.94 10.02
C THR A 676 -1.61 23.05 9.00
N GLN A 677 -2.12 22.90 7.78
CA GLN A 677 -1.42 22.18 6.70
C GLN A 677 -0.19 22.95 6.16
N LYS A 678 -0.15 24.29 6.30
CA LYS A 678 0.98 25.12 5.89
C LYS A 678 2.17 25.05 6.86
N GLU A 679 1.96 24.64 8.11
CA GLU A 679 3.00 24.61 9.14
C GLU A 679 3.89 23.34 9.05
N ASP A 680 3.36 22.22 8.53
CA ASP A 680 4.10 20.95 8.32
C ASP A 680 4.97 20.92 7.04
N GLU A 681 4.82 21.90 6.16
CA GLU A 681 5.56 22.03 4.90
C GLU A 681 6.49 23.25 4.99
N GLY A 682 7.60 23.07 5.70
CA GLY A 682 8.52 24.14 6.05
C GLY A 682 8.81 25.14 4.91
N LYS A 683 8.51 26.42 5.17
CA LYS A 683 8.98 27.64 4.48
C LYS A 683 9.30 27.50 2.97
N GLY A 684 8.45 26.83 2.20
CA GLY A 684 8.34 27.06 0.76
C GLY A 684 7.47 28.29 0.56
N GLU A 685 7.99 29.32 -0.09
CA GLU A 685 7.31 30.59 -0.35
C GLU A 685 5.89 30.37 -0.90
N GLY A 686 4.86 30.77 -0.16
CA GLY A 686 3.60 31.33 -0.68
C GLY A 686 2.88 30.61 -1.82
N GLY A 687 3.08 29.32 -2.03
CA GLY A 687 2.56 28.59 -3.18
C GLY A 687 1.08 28.26 -3.02
N THR A 688 0.28 28.62 -4.01
CA THR A 688 -1.10 28.13 -4.18
C THR A 688 -1.14 26.72 -4.78
N SER A 689 -0.02 26.06 -5.07
CA SER A 689 -0.02 24.76 -5.74
C SER A 689 -0.18 23.59 -4.76
N LEU A 690 -0.92 22.55 -5.14
CA LEU A 690 -0.90 21.24 -4.46
C LEU A 690 0.28 20.37 -4.88
N TYR A 691 1.09 20.82 -5.84
CA TYR A 691 2.18 20.08 -6.44
C TYR A 691 3.49 20.29 -5.67
N SER A 692 4.04 19.21 -5.12
CA SER A 692 5.31 19.24 -4.39
C SER A 692 6.48 18.89 -5.30
N GLU A 693 7.40 19.83 -5.51
CA GLU A 693 8.69 19.59 -6.17
C GLU A 693 9.85 20.13 -5.36
N PHE A 694 10.91 19.34 -5.23
CA PHE A 694 12.11 19.75 -4.52
C PHE A 694 13.37 19.32 -5.27
N THR A 695 14.45 20.06 -5.13
CA THR A 695 15.76 19.54 -5.56
C THR A 695 16.15 18.32 -4.74
N PHE A 696 17.04 17.47 -5.27
CA PHE A 696 17.51 16.28 -4.55
C PHE A 696 18.09 16.61 -3.17
N GLY A 697 18.79 17.74 -3.03
CA GLY A 697 19.35 18.19 -1.75
C GLY A 697 18.30 18.66 -0.75
N GLU A 698 17.29 19.41 -1.20
CA GLU A 698 16.18 19.88 -0.36
C GLU A 698 15.32 18.72 0.14
N GLY A 699 14.94 17.81 -0.77
CA GLY A 699 14.17 16.61 -0.40
C GLY A 699 14.90 15.78 0.65
N ASN A 700 16.21 15.56 0.51
CA ASN A 700 16.99 14.80 1.50
C ASN A 700 17.06 15.51 2.85
N ARG A 701 17.19 16.83 2.88
CA ARG A 701 17.13 17.58 4.15
C ARG A 701 15.79 17.38 4.86
N ARG A 702 14.69 17.33 4.10
CA ARG A 702 13.36 17.07 4.65
C ARG A 702 13.22 15.65 5.20
N VAL A 703 13.70 14.64 4.47
CA VAL A 703 13.76 13.23 4.96
C VAL A 703 14.52 13.16 6.28
N LEU A 704 15.73 13.73 6.34
CA LEU A 704 16.54 13.72 7.56
C LEU A 704 15.84 14.45 8.71
N GLY A 705 15.08 15.51 8.44
CA GLY A 705 14.25 16.21 9.42
C GLY A 705 13.15 15.33 10.01
N VAL A 706 12.38 14.64 9.16
CA VAL A 706 11.33 13.69 9.60
C VAL A 706 11.93 12.57 10.45
N LEU A 707 13.03 11.98 10.00
CA LEU A 707 13.73 10.92 10.74
C LEU A 707 14.32 11.43 12.06
N ALA A 708 14.80 12.67 12.11
CA ALA A 708 15.32 13.29 13.32
C ALA A 708 14.22 13.59 14.34
N GLU A 709 13.03 13.99 13.88
CA GLU A 709 11.89 14.26 14.75
C GLU A 709 11.39 13.00 15.45
N VAL A 710 11.21 11.90 14.72
CA VAL A 710 10.86 10.60 15.35
C VAL A 710 11.98 10.12 16.27
N ALA A 711 13.25 10.31 15.89
CA ALA A 711 14.38 9.97 16.76
C ALA A 711 14.38 10.76 18.08
N ARG A 712 13.95 12.03 18.07
CA ARG A 712 13.83 12.89 19.25
C ARG A 712 12.72 12.37 20.17
N GLN A 713 11.57 11.98 19.63
CA GLN A 713 10.47 11.39 20.40
C GLN A 713 10.89 10.08 21.08
N VAL A 714 11.62 9.22 20.36
CA VAL A 714 12.20 7.98 20.93
C VAL A 714 13.16 8.28 22.09
N ARG A 715 13.96 9.35 22.02
CA ARG A 715 14.83 9.76 23.13
C ARG A 715 14.04 10.19 24.35
N VAL A 716 13.02 11.02 24.16
CA VAL A 716 12.14 11.49 25.24
C VAL A 716 11.44 10.31 25.92
N LEU A 717 10.92 9.35 25.14
CA LEU A 717 10.32 8.12 25.69
C LEU A 717 11.34 7.34 26.55
N GLY A 718 12.60 7.23 26.11
CA GLY A 718 13.66 6.61 26.88
C GLY A 718 13.99 7.34 28.18
N GLU A 719 14.08 8.67 28.16
CA GLU A 719 14.34 9.51 29.34
C GLU A 719 13.21 9.41 30.37
N VAL A 720 11.95 9.44 29.92
CA VAL A 720 10.78 9.25 30.78
C VAL A 720 10.81 7.88 31.42
N ALA A 721 11.06 6.81 30.66
CA ALA A 721 11.14 5.46 31.19
C ALA A 721 12.27 5.31 32.23
N GLU A 722 13.43 5.94 32.00
CA GLU A 722 14.55 5.93 32.94
C GLU A 722 14.22 6.72 34.23
N ALA A 723 13.58 7.88 34.11
CA ALA A 723 13.12 8.67 35.26
C ALA A 723 12.04 7.94 36.08
N GLN A 724 11.14 7.21 35.41
CA GLN A 724 10.15 6.35 36.08
C GLN A 724 10.84 5.21 36.83
N ALA A 725 11.79 4.52 36.18
CA ALA A 725 12.55 3.44 36.81
C ALA A 725 13.39 3.91 38.01
N LYS A 726 13.90 5.14 37.96
CA LYS A 726 14.64 5.76 39.08
C LYS A 726 13.72 6.37 40.16
N GLY A 727 12.40 6.37 39.96
CA GLY A 727 11.44 6.95 40.88
C GLY A 727 11.52 8.47 41.03
N THR A 728 12.13 9.17 40.06
CA THR A 728 12.34 10.63 40.11
C THR A 728 11.17 11.43 39.52
N LEU A 729 10.18 10.75 38.95
CA LEU A 729 8.95 11.37 38.45
C LEU A 729 7.91 11.51 39.57
N HIS A 730 7.71 12.74 40.04
CA HIS A 730 6.63 13.07 40.97
C HIS A 730 5.31 13.23 40.18
N HIS A 731 4.41 12.26 40.31
CA HIS A 731 3.04 12.41 39.81
C HIS A 731 2.33 13.51 40.61
N HIS A 732 2.00 14.63 39.98
CA HIS A 732 1.12 15.63 40.56
C HIS A 732 -0.29 15.01 40.64
N ARG A 733 -0.72 14.58 41.84
CA ARG A 733 -2.13 14.23 42.08
C ARG A 733 -2.94 15.52 41.92
N PRO A 734 -4.07 15.52 41.16
CA PRO A 734 -5.04 16.59 41.28
C PRO A 734 -5.65 16.46 42.69
N GLY A 735 -5.17 17.27 43.62
CA GLY A 735 -5.61 17.27 45.01
C GLY A 735 -7.05 17.77 45.11
N GLY A 736 -7.87 17.00 45.83
CA GLY A 736 -9.22 17.39 46.22
C GLY A 736 -9.23 18.71 47.00
N ALA A 737 -10.34 19.43 46.83
CA ALA A 737 -10.64 20.64 47.57
C ALA A 737 -10.54 20.40 49.08
N THR A 738 -9.64 21.12 49.74
CA THR A 738 -9.76 21.45 51.16
C THR A 738 -9.67 22.97 51.33
N THR A 739 -10.50 23.42 52.26
CA THR A 739 -10.97 24.78 52.50
C THR A 739 -9.89 25.76 52.99
N ALA A 740 -10.13 27.04 52.67
CA ALA A 740 -9.29 28.20 52.95
C ALA A 740 -8.97 28.46 54.44
N ALA A 741 -7.80 29.06 54.70
CA ALA A 741 -7.62 30.14 55.70
C ALA A 741 -6.28 30.89 55.51
N THR A 742 -6.38 32.14 55.04
CA THR A 742 -5.68 33.38 55.48
C THR A 742 -4.16 33.39 55.75
N GLY A 743 -3.42 34.22 54.98
CA GLY A 743 -2.16 34.85 55.40
C GLY A 743 -1.20 35.22 54.26
N GLN A 744 -1.20 36.48 53.80
CA GLN A 744 -0.10 37.10 53.03
C GLN A 744 1.02 37.60 53.98
N PRO A 745 2.20 38.04 53.50
CA PRO A 745 2.98 37.64 52.31
C PRO A 745 4.48 37.42 52.63
N GLY A 746 5.24 36.80 51.74
CA GLY A 746 6.70 36.84 51.81
C GLY A 746 7.43 36.11 50.68
N GLY A 747 8.11 36.87 49.82
CA GLY A 747 9.40 36.46 49.27
C GLY A 747 9.43 35.67 47.96
N GLU A 748 9.83 36.39 46.92
CA GLU A 748 10.70 35.94 45.81
C GLU A 748 10.10 35.31 44.54
N LYS A 749 10.31 36.09 43.48
CA LYS A 749 10.04 35.91 42.06
C LYS A 749 11.02 34.90 41.45
N TYR A 750 10.53 34.06 40.53
CA TYR A 750 11.24 33.83 39.27
C TYR A 750 10.26 33.98 38.11
N ARG A 751 10.66 34.84 37.17
CA ARG A 751 9.87 35.44 36.09
C ARG A 751 10.12 34.65 34.80
N ALA A 752 9.05 34.20 34.16
CA ALA A 752 9.05 33.68 32.81
C ALA A 752 9.43 34.78 31.81
N VAL A 753 10.32 34.47 30.87
CA VAL A 753 10.64 35.32 29.71
C VAL A 753 10.12 34.61 28.47
N GLY A 754 9.06 35.15 27.89
CA GLY A 754 8.68 34.92 26.50
C GLY A 754 9.47 35.86 25.60
N GLY A 755 9.97 35.34 24.48
CA GLY A 755 10.60 36.12 23.42
C GLY A 755 9.61 36.28 22.26
N GLY A 756 9.17 37.51 22.04
CA GLY A 756 8.35 37.93 20.91
C GLY A 756 9.20 38.36 19.70
N GLU A 757 8.48 38.55 18.61
CA GLU A 757 8.89 39.02 17.29
C GLU A 757 9.59 40.39 17.34
N GLU A 758 10.59 40.59 16.48
CA GLU A 758 11.04 41.94 16.09
C GLU A 758 11.10 42.06 14.56
N ASN A 759 10.24 42.96 14.06
CA ASN A 759 10.37 43.60 12.75
C ASN A 759 11.45 44.69 12.84
N GLY A 760 12.42 44.66 11.92
CA GLY A 760 13.38 45.74 11.74
C GLY A 760 12.91 46.76 10.69
N SER A 761 12.93 48.04 11.03
CA SER A 761 13.14 49.11 10.05
C SER A 761 14.04 50.22 10.62
N SER A 762 15.06 50.55 9.84
CA SER A 762 15.81 51.81 9.74
C SER A 762 16.64 52.32 10.92
N GLY A 763 17.96 52.44 10.68
CA GLY A 763 18.61 53.75 10.77
C GLY A 763 19.88 53.90 11.62
N SER A 764 21.04 53.84 10.95
CA SER A 764 22.25 54.67 11.13
C SER A 764 23.22 54.45 12.34
N GLY A 765 24.53 54.50 12.01
CA GLY A 765 25.66 54.83 12.91
C GLY A 765 26.49 53.61 13.36
N SER A 766 27.55 53.20 12.64
CA SER A 766 28.97 53.64 12.78
C SER A 766 29.74 53.06 13.98
N GLY A 767 30.88 52.41 13.71
CA GLY A 767 31.96 52.11 14.67
C GLY A 767 32.03 50.64 15.12
N THR A 768 32.89 49.78 14.54
CA THR A 768 34.34 49.52 14.84
C THR A 768 34.58 48.29 15.72
N GLU A 769 35.51 47.44 15.26
CA GLU A 769 36.38 46.47 15.99
C GLU A 769 35.69 45.28 16.69
N SER A 770 35.75 44.05 16.15
CA SER A 770 36.82 43.03 16.28
C SER A 770 37.01 42.47 17.70
N ASP A 771 36.43 41.29 17.98
CA ASP A 771 37.15 40.00 18.10
C ASP A 771 36.14 38.84 18.16
#